data_AF-A0A8J2S1Y7-F1
#
_entry.id   AF-A0A8J2S1Y7-F1
#
_cell.length_a   1.000
_cell.length_b   1.000
_cell.length_c   1.000
_cell.angle_alpha   90.00
_cell.angle_beta   90.00
_cell.angle_gamma   90.00
#
_symmetry.space_group_name_H-M   'P 1'
#
loop_
_entity.id
_entity.type
_entity.pdbx_description
1 polymer ?
#
loop_
_entity_poly.entity_id
_entity_poly.type
_entity_poly.pdbx_seq_one_letter_code
_entity_poly.pdbx_strand_id
1 'polypeptide(L)'
;MAPEQVQRFHGNHSHPDHFKLLETNGDSILVGARNIIYNLSLNEMTENRAQRVEWYPASTHREMCLVKGKSEDDCQNYIRVLARINDEEMLVCGTNAYNPLCRRYGRNGSGVEVLREFSGKGLSPYDPNHNSTAVFSDGELYAGTVSDFSGLDPLIYKDPLRTEQYDFKHLNAPNFVSSVADGDYVYFFLRETAVEYINCGKTVYSRVARVCKNDKGGPHRWSNRWTSFLKSRLNCSLPGDFPFYFDEIQSTSDVVEGTYGHRTERLIYGVFTTPENSIYGSAICAFRLQDVMDSFDGAFKEQTSMNANWLPVSGNDVPEPRPGQCVNDSRTLPEVTLNFIKSHSLMDESVPAFYGLPLVTHTSLKYKFTKLVVDPQVRTADGKTYDILIIGTDKGKVIRAINTESYDSVSKVRPVVIEEIKVFETEAAITNLRVVPQTDKMGPRLIVVSNDEIQTIPLHRCYSDSILTCSECVALQDPYCAWNAATSRCVTVASVVPTAQSSLIQSIFTGYSDQCPDNAIVKAKNRTPLSPLTETIVPEEPLCAPCQCPCATAAAESATESLIPSTTATPDITTTGSSTASTTTSSTTVSFSSTTWSSPRRMQQGLDVELETNVIVEEGERRRPYIEPGHDAFDDNVINAAGPKVGASQSSFGIYTAETFTIAVVVSCFASLIVGFLSGLMFSRRCKMGDSFASSSGGFSGAPYLEQRRLSRLNETNGSCNEPSKMNNFVDSLNSAVLKMANEKNNANANNTTSTLDLKPAVQKVKKTYV
;
A
#
# COMPACT_ATOMS: atom_id res chain seq x y z
N MET A 1 18.04 19.25 10.37
CA MET A 1 17.56 18.87 11.72
C MET A 1 18.68 19.10 12.72
N ALA A 2 18.35 19.47 13.97
CA ALA A 2 19.31 19.39 15.06
C ALA A 2 19.53 17.90 15.41
N PRO A 3 20.78 17.41 15.54
CA PRO A 3 21.05 15.98 15.70
C PRO A 3 20.51 15.40 17.02
N GLU A 4 20.40 16.21 18.08
CA GLU A 4 19.95 15.78 19.42
C GLU A 4 18.49 15.28 19.48
N GLN A 5 17.69 15.50 18.43
CA GLN A 5 16.27 15.10 18.37
C GLN A 5 16.00 13.90 17.46
N VAL A 6 17.02 13.29 16.86
CA VAL A 6 16.88 12.14 15.95
C VAL A 6 17.61 10.93 16.54
N GLN A 7 16.85 9.90 16.91
CA GLN A 7 17.40 8.64 17.41
C GLN A 7 17.34 7.57 16.32
N ARG A 8 18.33 6.67 16.29
CA ARG A 8 18.54 5.71 15.19
C ARG A 8 18.88 4.32 15.71
N PHE A 9 18.39 3.29 15.02
CA PHE A 9 18.73 1.90 15.23
C PHE A 9 19.03 1.23 13.87
N HIS A 10 20.21 0.62 13.75
CA HIS A 10 20.74 0.05 12.50
C HIS A 10 20.89 -1.49 12.54
N GLY A 11 20.33 -2.16 13.56
CA GLY A 11 20.36 -3.62 13.69
C GLY A 11 21.75 -4.24 13.53
N ASN A 12 21.88 -5.15 12.57
CA ASN A 12 23.12 -5.83 12.24
C ASN A 12 23.80 -5.25 10.98
N HIS A 13 24.93 -4.55 11.16
CA HIS A 13 25.71 -3.98 10.06
C HIS A 13 26.31 -4.99 9.06
N SER A 14 26.19 -6.30 9.27
CA SER A 14 26.80 -7.32 8.39
C SER A 14 25.90 -7.83 7.27
N HIS A 15 24.59 -7.59 7.31
CA HIS A 15 23.62 -8.05 6.30
C HIS A 15 22.27 -7.34 6.48
N PRO A 16 21.40 -7.29 5.45
CA PRO A 16 20.08 -6.67 5.60
C PRO A 16 19.20 -7.46 6.58
N ASP A 17 18.49 -6.72 7.42
CA ASP A 17 17.62 -7.24 8.48
C ASP A 17 16.15 -7.34 8.04
N HIS A 18 15.76 -6.59 6.99
CA HIS A 18 14.38 -6.48 6.49
C HIS A 18 13.33 -6.23 7.58
N PHE A 19 13.54 -5.19 8.39
CA PHE A 19 12.71 -4.82 9.52
C PHE A 19 11.22 -4.72 9.17
N LYS A 20 10.42 -5.42 9.98
CA LYS A 20 8.97 -5.30 10.05
C LYS A 20 8.63 -4.79 11.45
N LEU A 21 8.08 -3.58 11.58
CA LEU A 21 7.40 -3.18 12.81
C LEU A 21 6.22 -4.13 13.03
N LEU A 22 6.18 -4.78 14.20
CA LEU A 22 5.20 -5.81 14.55
C LEU A 22 4.17 -5.30 15.57
N GLU A 23 4.62 -4.60 16.61
CA GLU A 23 3.78 -4.10 17.69
C GLU A 23 4.40 -2.84 18.32
N THR A 24 3.56 -1.94 18.83
CA THR A 24 3.96 -0.81 19.67
C THR A 24 3.28 -0.86 21.02
N ASN A 25 4.04 -0.99 22.11
CA ASN A 25 3.55 -1.13 23.47
C ASN A 25 4.11 0.00 24.36
N GLY A 26 3.45 1.16 24.35
CA GLY A 26 3.68 2.27 25.28
C GLY A 26 5.10 2.83 25.28
N ASP A 27 5.98 2.25 26.10
CA ASP A 27 7.40 2.59 26.24
C ASP A 27 8.33 1.84 25.26
N SER A 28 7.86 0.80 24.54
CA SER A 28 8.72 0.00 23.65
C SER A 28 8.03 -0.51 22.37
N ILE A 29 8.83 -1.00 21.42
CA ILE A 29 8.35 -1.57 20.14
C ILE A 29 8.97 -2.94 19.85
N LEU A 30 8.16 -3.85 19.29
CA LEU A 30 8.64 -5.13 18.77
C LEU A 30 8.89 -5.01 17.26
N VAL A 31 10.10 -5.38 16.86
CA VAL A 31 10.56 -5.36 15.47
C VAL A 31 10.99 -6.76 15.07
N GLY A 32 10.33 -7.32 14.05
CA GLY A 32 10.74 -8.55 13.40
C GLY A 32 11.84 -8.27 12.40
N ALA A 33 12.92 -9.04 12.45
CA ALA A 33 14.06 -8.94 11.56
C ALA A 33 14.40 -10.32 10.97
N ARG A 34 15.58 -10.44 10.37
CA ARG A 34 16.22 -11.70 10.01
C ARG A 34 16.67 -12.45 11.27
N ASN A 35 16.15 -13.65 11.47
CA ASN A 35 16.44 -14.58 12.57
C ASN A 35 16.17 -14.04 14.00
N ILE A 36 15.76 -12.77 14.17
CA ILE A 36 15.71 -12.09 15.47
C ILE A 36 14.40 -11.30 15.59
N ILE A 37 13.86 -11.25 16.81
CA ILE A 37 12.88 -10.24 17.25
C ILE A 37 13.58 -9.31 18.24
N TYR A 38 13.62 -8.02 17.92
CA TYR A 38 14.13 -6.97 18.80
C TYR A 38 12.98 -6.36 19.61
N ASN A 39 13.23 -6.06 20.89
CA ASN A 39 12.43 -5.11 21.66
C ASN A 39 13.24 -3.83 21.87
N LEU A 40 12.77 -2.70 21.33
CA LEU A 40 13.48 -1.41 21.37
C LEU A 40 12.74 -0.41 22.26
N SER A 41 13.48 0.28 23.15
CA SER A 41 12.98 1.38 23.98
C SER A 41 12.61 2.59 23.10
N LEU A 42 11.38 3.09 23.20
CA LEU A 42 10.95 4.27 22.41
C LEU A 42 11.61 5.58 22.85
N ASN A 43 12.07 5.64 24.10
CA ASN A 43 12.67 6.84 24.69
C ASN A 43 14.10 7.10 24.17
N GLU A 44 14.83 6.05 23.78
CA GLU A 44 16.25 6.08 23.43
C GLU A 44 16.60 5.38 22.10
N MET A 45 15.69 4.57 21.54
CA MET A 45 15.94 3.58 20.48
C MET A 45 17.00 2.51 20.82
N THR A 46 17.20 2.26 22.12
CA THR A 46 18.11 1.22 22.65
C THR A 46 17.45 -0.16 22.71
N GLU A 47 18.22 -1.21 22.43
CA GLU A 47 17.77 -2.61 22.46
C GLU A 47 17.69 -3.16 23.88
N ASN A 48 16.52 -3.65 24.31
CA ASN A 48 16.41 -4.46 25.51
C ASN A 48 16.88 -5.91 25.23
N ARG A 49 18.20 -6.11 25.25
CA ARG A 49 18.86 -7.41 24.97
C ARG A 49 18.35 -8.58 25.81
N ALA A 50 17.87 -8.34 27.03
CA ALA A 50 17.30 -9.39 27.88
C ALA A 50 15.99 -9.98 27.34
N GLN A 51 15.33 -9.28 26.41
CA GLN A 51 14.07 -9.67 25.77
C GLN A 51 14.23 -9.95 24.27
N ARG A 52 15.47 -10.06 23.77
CA ARG A 52 15.73 -10.51 22.39
C ARG A 52 15.27 -11.96 22.25
N VAL A 53 14.51 -12.24 21.19
CA VAL A 53 14.18 -13.61 20.79
C VAL A 53 14.97 -13.97 19.54
N GLU A 54 15.90 -14.92 19.66
CA GLU A 54 16.63 -15.47 18.51
C GLU A 54 15.97 -16.76 18.00
N TRP A 55 15.74 -16.82 16.70
CA TRP A 55 15.05 -17.92 16.01
C TRP A 55 15.63 -18.11 14.60
N TYR A 56 16.84 -18.66 14.55
CA TYR A 56 17.47 -19.15 13.32
C TYR A 56 16.71 -20.37 12.75
N PRO A 57 16.74 -20.61 11.42
CA PRO A 57 16.23 -21.84 10.83
C PRO A 57 17.15 -23.02 11.16
N ALA A 58 16.57 -24.23 11.24
CA ALA A 58 17.34 -25.46 11.34
C ALA A 58 18.25 -25.64 10.11
N SER A 59 19.45 -26.22 10.29
CA SER A 59 20.42 -26.41 9.20
C SER A 59 19.82 -27.18 8.03
N THR A 60 19.06 -28.24 8.30
CA THR A 60 18.32 -29.03 7.29
C THR A 60 17.34 -28.20 6.47
N HIS A 61 16.67 -27.19 7.04
CA HIS A 61 15.80 -26.29 6.28
C HIS A 61 16.60 -25.35 5.38
N ARG A 62 17.70 -24.79 5.89
CA ARG A 62 18.63 -23.93 5.11
C ARG A 62 19.29 -24.71 3.97
N GLU A 63 19.81 -25.90 4.23
CA GLU A 63 20.36 -26.81 3.23
C GLU A 63 19.32 -27.16 2.14
N MET A 64 18.10 -27.53 2.51
CA MET A 64 17.01 -27.78 1.54
C MET A 64 16.60 -26.53 0.75
N CYS A 65 16.76 -25.33 1.31
CA CYS A 65 16.49 -24.07 0.63
C CYS A 65 17.57 -23.75 -0.42
N LEU A 66 18.85 -23.92 -0.06
CA LEU A 66 20.00 -23.77 -0.96
C LEU A 66 19.93 -24.78 -2.13
N VAL A 67 19.58 -26.05 -1.84
CA VAL A 67 19.39 -27.10 -2.87
C VAL A 67 18.22 -26.79 -3.82
N LYS A 68 17.24 -25.97 -3.41
CA LYS A 68 16.18 -25.45 -4.30
C LYS A 68 16.60 -24.21 -5.10
N GLY A 69 17.87 -23.78 -5.02
CA GLY A 69 18.42 -22.68 -5.82
C GLY A 69 18.11 -21.28 -5.28
N LYS A 70 17.81 -21.14 -3.97
CA LYS A 70 17.72 -19.84 -3.28
C LYS A 70 19.07 -19.45 -2.66
N SER A 71 19.27 -18.16 -2.37
CA SER A 71 20.55 -17.65 -1.86
C SER A 71 20.77 -17.92 -0.36
N GLU A 72 22.00 -17.78 0.12
CA GLU A 72 22.30 -17.81 1.57
C GLU A 72 21.61 -16.67 2.35
N ASP A 73 21.18 -15.62 1.65
CA ASP A 73 20.42 -14.50 2.21
C ASP A 73 18.92 -14.81 2.31
N ASP A 74 18.37 -15.43 1.26
CA ASP A 74 17.02 -15.99 1.21
C ASP A 74 16.78 -17.07 2.28
N CYS A 75 17.77 -17.94 2.50
CA CYS A 75 17.64 -19.17 3.29
C CYS A 75 17.79 -18.93 4.81
N GLN A 76 17.09 -17.91 5.29
CA GLN A 76 17.07 -17.39 6.65
C GLN A 76 15.62 -17.32 7.18
N ASN A 77 15.42 -17.09 8.48
CA ASN A 77 14.10 -16.94 9.06
C ASN A 77 13.71 -15.46 9.22
N TYR A 78 13.09 -14.87 8.22
CA TYR A 78 12.58 -13.50 8.31
C TYR A 78 11.26 -13.49 9.05
N ILE A 79 11.19 -12.77 10.17
CA ILE A 79 9.96 -12.62 10.94
C ILE A 79 9.01 -11.68 10.18
N ARG A 80 7.75 -12.13 10.02
CA ARG A 80 6.77 -11.45 9.14
C ARG A 80 5.40 -11.25 9.77
N VAL A 81 5.00 -12.09 10.73
CA VAL A 81 3.74 -11.97 11.47
C VAL A 81 4.00 -12.08 12.97
N LEU A 82 3.32 -11.26 13.74
CA LEU A 82 3.20 -11.36 15.19
C LEU A 82 1.76 -11.01 15.58
N ALA A 83 1.25 -11.70 16.58
CA ALA A 83 -0.06 -11.46 17.18
C ALA A 83 0.04 -11.63 18.70
N ARG A 84 -0.38 -10.62 19.46
CA ARG A 84 -0.59 -10.75 20.90
C ARG A 84 -1.86 -11.57 21.13
N ILE A 85 -1.73 -12.73 21.78
CA ILE A 85 -2.88 -13.55 22.18
C ILE A 85 -3.42 -13.05 23.52
N ASN A 86 -2.52 -12.72 24.45
CA ASN A 86 -2.79 -12.02 25.71
C ASN A 86 -1.47 -11.37 26.22
N ASP A 87 -1.42 -10.86 27.45
CA ASP A 87 -0.22 -10.19 27.98
C ASP A 87 0.99 -11.12 28.21
N GLU A 88 0.73 -12.43 28.32
CA GLU A 88 1.71 -13.48 28.59
C GLU A 88 2.03 -14.34 27.35
N GLU A 89 1.10 -14.49 26.40
CA GLU A 89 1.26 -15.29 25.18
C GLU A 89 1.28 -14.43 23.90
N MET A 90 2.32 -14.63 23.07
CA MET A 90 2.44 -14.06 21.73
C MET A 90 2.68 -15.14 20.67
N LEU A 91 1.96 -15.06 19.55
CA LEU A 91 2.17 -15.87 18.36
C LEU A 91 3.08 -15.12 17.39
N VAL A 92 4.10 -15.79 16.86
CA VAL A 92 5.04 -15.22 15.87
C VAL A 92 5.23 -16.22 14.73
N CYS A 93 5.27 -15.75 13.49
CA CYS A 93 5.58 -16.57 12.32
C CYS A 93 6.64 -15.91 11.42
N GLY A 94 7.45 -16.75 10.77
CA GLY A 94 8.52 -16.33 9.87
C GLY A 94 8.74 -17.29 8.70
N THR A 95 9.54 -16.86 7.73
CA THR A 95 9.80 -17.59 6.47
C THR A 95 10.54 -18.92 6.67
N ASN A 96 11.34 -19.03 7.75
CA ASN A 96 12.16 -20.19 8.13
C ASN A 96 12.80 -20.90 6.92
N ALA A 97 13.65 -20.17 6.19
CA ALA A 97 14.35 -20.66 4.98
C ALA A 97 13.40 -21.33 3.96
N TYR A 98 12.35 -20.62 3.54
CA TYR A 98 11.34 -21.11 2.60
C TYR A 98 10.65 -22.41 3.08
N ASN A 99 10.42 -22.52 4.39
CA ASN A 99 9.59 -23.53 5.02
C ASN A 99 8.84 -22.90 6.22
N PRO A 100 7.80 -22.07 5.99
CA PRO A 100 7.25 -21.20 7.01
C PRO A 100 6.77 -21.92 8.27
N LEU A 101 7.14 -21.38 9.42
CA LEU A 101 6.79 -21.89 10.75
C LEU A 101 6.17 -20.79 11.61
N CYS A 102 5.40 -21.21 12.60
CA CYS A 102 4.82 -20.37 13.64
C CYS A 102 5.20 -20.92 15.01
N ARG A 103 5.51 -20.03 15.95
CA ARG A 103 5.75 -20.31 17.37
C ARG A 103 4.80 -19.51 18.24
N ARG A 104 4.21 -20.18 19.23
CA ARG A 104 3.61 -19.55 20.40
C ARG A 104 4.68 -19.44 21.48
N TYR A 105 4.83 -18.23 21.99
CA TYR A 105 5.83 -17.84 22.98
C TYR A 105 5.12 -17.41 24.26
N GLY A 106 5.55 -17.95 25.40
CA GLY A 106 5.11 -17.58 26.73
C GLY A 106 6.11 -16.64 27.40
N ARG A 107 5.63 -15.78 28.29
CA ARG A 107 6.44 -14.80 29.02
C ARG A 107 6.78 -15.31 30.42
N ASN A 108 8.03 -15.68 30.65
CA ASN A 108 8.49 -16.24 31.92
C ASN A 108 9.44 -15.26 32.62
N GLY A 109 8.89 -14.45 33.52
CA GLY A 109 9.62 -13.38 34.22
C GLY A 109 10.15 -12.32 33.25
N SER A 110 11.47 -12.23 33.13
CA SER A 110 12.16 -11.35 32.17
C SER A 110 12.36 -11.98 30.78
N GLY A 111 12.25 -13.30 30.66
CA GLY A 111 12.54 -14.06 29.44
C GLY A 111 11.29 -14.51 28.67
N VAL A 112 11.53 -15.22 27.57
CA VAL A 112 10.50 -15.72 26.65
C VAL A 112 10.76 -17.19 26.35
N GLU A 113 9.76 -18.05 26.55
CA GLU A 113 9.83 -19.50 26.36
C GLU A 113 8.97 -19.95 25.16
N VAL A 114 9.34 -21.05 24.48
CA VAL A 114 8.56 -21.59 23.35
C VAL A 114 7.53 -22.58 23.87
N LEU A 115 6.25 -22.21 23.84
CA LEU A 115 5.13 -23.06 24.28
C LEU A 115 4.74 -24.09 23.21
N ARG A 116 4.76 -23.70 21.92
CA ARG A 116 4.40 -24.58 20.80
C ARG A 116 5.01 -24.10 19.49
N GLU A 117 5.59 -25.00 18.72
CA GLU A 117 5.94 -24.78 17.30
C GLU A 117 4.96 -25.54 16.40
N PHE A 118 4.58 -24.96 15.26
CA PHE A 118 3.72 -25.57 14.25
C PHE A 118 3.96 -24.97 12.85
N SER A 119 3.37 -25.57 11.81
CA SER A 119 3.56 -25.11 10.43
C SER A 119 2.87 -23.77 10.19
N GLY A 120 3.60 -22.82 9.57
CA GLY A 120 3.12 -21.49 9.23
C GLY A 120 2.68 -21.33 7.77
N LYS A 121 2.46 -22.43 7.04
CA LYS A 121 1.99 -22.40 5.64
C LYS A 121 0.63 -21.72 5.55
N GLY A 122 0.52 -20.71 4.69
CA GLY A 122 -0.69 -19.88 4.61
C GLY A 122 -0.86 -18.87 5.76
N LEU A 123 0.03 -18.86 6.76
CA LEU A 123 0.08 -17.86 7.83
C LEU A 123 1.27 -16.89 7.69
N SER A 124 2.36 -17.34 7.08
CA SER A 124 3.57 -16.56 6.79
C SER A 124 4.07 -16.87 5.38
N PRO A 125 4.61 -15.88 4.63
CA PRO A 125 5.15 -16.10 3.29
C PRO A 125 6.37 -17.01 3.30
N TYR A 126 6.65 -17.60 2.13
CA TYR A 126 7.87 -18.36 1.85
C TYR A 126 9.06 -17.46 1.53
N ASP A 127 8.86 -16.49 0.62
CA ASP A 127 9.87 -15.53 0.15
C ASP A 127 9.83 -14.26 1.03
N PRO A 128 10.96 -13.75 1.54
CA PRO A 128 10.96 -12.59 2.41
C PRO A 128 10.48 -11.30 1.74
N ASN A 129 10.47 -11.24 0.40
CA ASN A 129 10.02 -10.10 -0.38
C ASN A 129 8.54 -10.19 -0.80
N HIS A 130 7.85 -11.29 -0.47
CA HIS A 130 6.45 -11.48 -0.83
C HIS A 130 5.52 -10.60 0.03
N ASN A 131 4.67 -9.81 -0.62
CA ASN A 131 3.73 -8.91 0.02
C ASN A 131 2.56 -9.66 0.69
N SER A 132 2.74 -9.96 1.98
CA SER A 132 1.77 -10.63 2.84
C SER A 132 1.22 -9.71 3.94
N THR A 133 0.01 -10.00 4.41
CA THR A 133 -0.61 -9.33 5.56
C THR A 133 -1.22 -10.35 6.52
N ALA A 134 -1.38 -9.97 7.79
CA ALA A 134 -2.13 -10.76 8.77
C ALA A 134 -2.70 -9.86 9.86
N VAL A 135 -3.85 -10.27 10.42
CA VAL A 135 -4.53 -9.62 11.54
C VAL A 135 -5.08 -10.67 12.49
N PHE A 136 -4.97 -10.42 13.79
CA PHE A 136 -5.49 -11.30 14.83
C PHE A 136 -6.78 -10.72 15.39
N SER A 137 -7.85 -11.53 15.43
CA SER A 137 -9.16 -11.10 15.90
C SER A 137 -9.88 -12.27 16.55
N ASP A 138 -10.53 -12.02 17.68
CA ASP A 138 -11.44 -12.99 18.33
C ASP A 138 -10.81 -14.37 18.64
N GLY A 139 -9.48 -14.39 18.86
CA GLY A 139 -8.69 -15.59 19.15
C GLY A 139 -8.09 -16.30 17.92
N GLU A 140 -8.44 -15.85 16.71
CA GLU A 140 -8.05 -16.46 15.44
C GLU A 140 -7.08 -15.55 14.65
N LEU A 141 -6.14 -16.17 13.92
CA LEU A 141 -5.23 -15.45 13.01
C LEU A 141 -5.74 -15.55 11.57
N TYR A 142 -5.99 -14.38 10.98
CA TYR A 142 -6.42 -14.19 9.60
C TYR A 142 -5.21 -13.73 8.79
N ALA A 143 -4.86 -14.41 7.69
CA ALA A 143 -3.66 -14.13 6.91
C ALA A 143 -3.92 -14.12 5.40
N GLY A 144 -3.29 -13.17 4.69
CA GLY A 144 -3.25 -13.09 3.23
C GLY A 144 -1.81 -13.26 2.74
N THR A 145 -1.51 -14.38 2.08
CA THR A 145 -0.14 -14.77 1.67
C THR A 145 -0.19 -15.89 0.61
N VAL A 146 0.89 -16.66 0.42
CA VAL A 146 0.98 -17.87 -0.42
C VAL A 146 1.22 -19.13 0.42
N SER A 147 0.70 -20.28 -0.04
CA SER A 147 0.88 -21.58 0.64
C SER A 147 1.94 -22.50 0.00
N ASP A 148 2.57 -22.08 -1.11
CA ASP A 148 3.55 -22.86 -1.86
C ASP A 148 4.91 -22.14 -2.00
N PHE A 149 5.96 -22.91 -2.31
CA PHE A 149 7.33 -22.41 -2.50
C PHE A 149 7.49 -21.48 -3.71
N SER A 150 6.65 -21.63 -4.74
CA SER A 150 6.69 -20.87 -5.99
C SER A 150 5.79 -19.63 -6.00
N GLY A 151 4.97 -19.42 -4.97
CA GLY A 151 4.01 -18.30 -4.90
C GLY A 151 2.85 -18.40 -5.89
N LEU A 152 2.51 -19.60 -6.35
CA LEU A 152 1.44 -19.87 -7.33
C LEU A 152 0.10 -20.24 -6.69
N ASP A 153 0.06 -20.50 -5.37
CA ASP A 153 -1.15 -20.75 -4.59
C ASP A 153 -1.37 -19.62 -3.55
N PRO A 154 -1.80 -18.42 -3.98
CA PRO A 154 -2.18 -17.33 -3.08
C PRO A 154 -3.50 -17.64 -2.38
N LEU A 155 -3.60 -17.30 -1.10
CA LEU A 155 -4.81 -17.52 -0.32
C LEU A 155 -5.05 -16.46 0.76
N ILE A 156 -6.32 -16.32 1.13
CA ILE A 156 -6.73 -15.81 2.44
C ILE A 156 -7.06 -17.03 3.32
N TYR A 157 -6.41 -17.13 4.47
CA TYR A 157 -6.44 -18.27 5.39
C TYR A 157 -6.91 -17.86 6.80
N LYS A 158 -7.66 -18.75 7.43
CA LYS A 158 -7.94 -18.82 8.86
C LYS A 158 -8.10 -20.31 9.18
N ASP A 159 -7.37 -20.88 10.13
CA ASP A 159 -7.36 -22.34 10.32
C ASP A 159 -8.79 -22.91 10.59
N PRO A 160 -9.38 -23.80 9.75
CA PRO A 160 -8.86 -24.46 8.53
C PRO A 160 -9.45 -23.95 7.19
N LEU A 161 -10.18 -22.84 7.18
CA LEU A 161 -10.78 -22.21 6.01
C LEU A 161 -9.73 -21.55 5.09
N ARG A 162 -9.89 -21.77 3.78
CA ARG A 162 -9.12 -21.08 2.74
C ARG A 162 -9.98 -20.63 1.55
N THR A 163 -9.48 -19.67 0.78
CA THR A 163 -9.97 -19.38 -0.58
C THR A 163 -9.73 -20.57 -1.50
N GLU A 164 -10.47 -20.61 -2.61
CA GLU A 164 -10.38 -21.68 -3.60
C GLU A 164 -8.97 -21.78 -4.21
N GLN A 165 -8.50 -23.01 -4.40
CA GLN A 165 -7.13 -23.28 -4.81
C GLN A 165 -6.97 -23.11 -6.33
N TYR A 166 -5.98 -22.32 -6.75
CA TYR A 166 -5.71 -21.97 -8.16
C TYR A 166 -6.90 -21.30 -8.89
N ASP A 167 -7.86 -20.71 -8.17
CA ASP A 167 -9.01 -20.04 -8.76
C ASP A 167 -8.72 -18.54 -8.97
N PHE A 168 -8.39 -18.17 -10.22
CA PHE A 168 -8.09 -16.79 -10.58
C PHE A 168 -9.28 -15.83 -10.44
N LYS A 169 -10.53 -16.32 -10.34
CA LYS A 169 -11.66 -15.45 -9.96
C LYS A 169 -11.54 -15.01 -8.51
N HIS A 170 -11.04 -15.88 -7.62
CA HIS A 170 -10.82 -15.57 -6.21
C HIS A 170 -9.60 -14.67 -6.01
N LEU A 171 -8.42 -15.07 -6.49
CA LEU A 171 -7.16 -14.33 -6.34
C LEU A 171 -6.25 -14.54 -7.55
N ASN A 172 -5.84 -13.45 -8.22
CA ASN A 172 -4.99 -13.54 -9.43
C ASN A 172 -3.65 -12.81 -9.27
N ALA A 173 -2.63 -13.53 -8.78
CA ALA A 173 -1.32 -12.98 -8.41
C ALA A 173 -1.41 -11.73 -7.51
N PRO A 174 -2.07 -11.83 -6.34
CA PRO A 174 -2.27 -10.69 -5.45
C PRO A 174 -0.98 -10.27 -4.74
N ASN A 175 -0.88 -8.98 -4.44
CA ASN A 175 0.03 -8.43 -3.43
C ASN A 175 -0.83 -7.86 -2.30
N PHE A 176 -0.74 -8.44 -1.10
CA PHE A 176 -1.50 -7.98 0.06
C PHE A 176 -0.79 -6.81 0.74
N VAL A 177 -1.50 -5.70 1.00
CA VAL A 177 -0.90 -4.49 1.57
C VAL A 177 -1.27 -4.26 3.04
N SER A 178 -2.48 -4.65 3.45
CA SER A 178 -2.99 -4.53 4.82
C SER A 178 -4.22 -5.43 5.03
N SER A 179 -4.54 -5.70 6.29
CA SER A 179 -5.78 -6.36 6.71
C SER A 179 -6.28 -5.73 8.01
N VAL A 180 -7.59 -5.61 8.16
CA VAL A 180 -8.26 -4.85 9.22
C VAL A 180 -9.48 -5.65 9.68
N ALA A 181 -9.62 -5.88 10.98
CA ALA A 181 -10.81 -6.48 11.56
C ALA A 181 -11.75 -5.37 12.08
N ASP A 182 -13.00 -5.34 11.63
CA ASP A 182 -14.01 -4.37 12.09
C ASP A 182 -15.41 -4.99 12.06
N GLY A 183 -16.18 -4.76 13.13
CA GLY A 183 -17.47 -5.42 13.35
C GLY A 183 -17.37 -6.96 13.24
N ASP A 184 -18.30 -7.56 12.50
CA ASP A 184 -18.36 -9.00 12.21
C ASP A 184 -17.40 -9.46 11.08
N TYR A 185 -16.63 -8.54 10.49
CA TYR A 185 -15.85 -8.79 9.27
C TYR A 185 -14.33 -8.67 9.49
N VAL A 186 -13.59 -9.34 8.61
CA VAL A 186 -12.17 -9.05 8.36
C VAL A 186 -12.00 -8.62 6.91
N TYR A 187 -11.44 -7.43 6.72
CA TYR A 187 -11.16 -6.80 5.44
C TYR A 187 -9.70 -7.03 5.05
N PHE A 188 -9.47 -7.29 3.76
CA PHE A 188 -8.14 -7.46 3.16
C PHE A 188 -7.99 -6.49 2.00
N PHE A 189 -6.91 -5.71 2.01
CA PHE A 189 -6.55 -4.78 0.95
C PHE A 189 -5.40 -5.36 0.13
N LEU A 190 -5.58 -5.41 -1.19
CA LEU A 190 -4.64 -6.03 -2.11
C LEU A 190 -4.70 -5.41 -3.51
N ARG A 191 -3.66 -5.63 -4.32
CA ARG A 191 -3.71 -5.42 -5.77
C ARG A 191 -3.45 -6.72 -6.51
N GLU A 192 -4.22 -7.00 -7.56
CA GLU A 192 -4.17 -8.27 -8.33
C GLU A 192 -4.36 -8.01 -9.83
N THR A 193 -4.05 -9.00 -10.68
CA THR A 193 -4.33 -8.89 -12.12
C THR A 193 -5.84 -9.00 -12.39
N ALA A 194 -6.43 -7.96 -12.96
CA ALA A 194 -7.88 -7.83 -13.15
C ALA A 194 -8.42 -8.80 -14.21
N VAL A 195 -9.05 -9.91 -13.77
CA VAL A 195 -9.62 -10.93 -14.67
C VAL A 195 -10.77 -10.40 -15.53
N GLU A 196 -11.51 -9.41 -15.04
CA GLU A 196 -12.61 -8.76 -15.77
C GLU A 196 -12.13 -7.89 -16.93
N TYR A 197 -10.86 -7.47 -16.92
CA TYR A 197 -10.27 -6.59 -17.93
C TYR A 197 -9.43 -7.34 -18.98
N ILE A 198 -9.18 -8.65 -18.82
CA ILE A 198 -8.27 -9.44 -19.69
C ILE A 198 -8.64 -9.33 -21.19
N ASN A 199 -9.93 -9.24 -21.52
CA ASN A 199 -10.41 -9.07 -22.90
C ASN A 199 -9.99 -7.73 -23.54
N CYS A 200 -9.71 -6.71 -22.72
CA CYS A 200 -9.24 -5.37 -23.12
C CYS A 200 -7.72 -5.23 -22.96
N GLY A 201 -7.09 -6.03 -22.09
CA GLY A 201 -5.65 -6.07 -21.87
C GLY A 201 -5.26 -6.57 -20.48
N LYS A 202 -3.97 -6.73 -20.19
CA LYS A 202 -3.52 -7.02 -18.83
C LYS A 202 -3.37 -5.73 -18.03
N THR A 203 -4.21 -5.54 -17.03
CA THR A 203 -4.03 -4.50 -15.99
C THR A 203 -4.04 -5.11 -14.58
N VAL A 204 -3.52 -4.36 -13.62
CA VAL A 204 -3.66 -4.62 -12.18
C VAL A 204 -4.77 -3.73 -11.66
N TYR A 205 -5.63 -4.24 -10.76
CA TYR A 205 -6.60 -3.43 -10.01
C TYR A 205 -6.44 -3.65 -8.51
N SER A 206 -6.70 -2.57 -7.76
CA SER A 206 -6.81 -2.57 -6.31
C SER A 206 -8.17 -3.07 -5.84
N ARG A 207 -8.17 -3.88 -4.79
CA ARG A 207 -9.36 -4.50 -4.19
C ARG A 207 -9.42 -4.25 -2.70
N VAL A 208 -10.65 -4.20 -2.21
CA VAL A 208 -10.98 -4.60 -0.84
C VAL A 208 -11.75 -5.92 -0.93
N ALA A 209 -11.38 -6.89 -0.09
CA ALA A 209 -12.11 -8.14 0.10
C ALA A 209 -12.60 -8.25 1.53
N ARG A 210 -13.74 -8.92 1.78
CA ARG A 210 -14.26 -9.21 3.12
C ARG A 210 -14.49 -10.71 3.33
N VAL A 211 -14.34 -11.16 4.57
CA VAL A 211 -14.82 -12.46 5.08
C VAL A 211 -15.52 -12.25 6.42
N CYS A 212 -16.49 -13.10 6.75
CA CYS A 212 -17.13 -13.09 8.07
C CYS A 212 -16.24 -13.77 9.11
N LYS A 213 -16.07 -13.15 10.27
CA LYS A 213 -15.30 -13.72 11.39
C LYS A 213 -15.89 -15.05 11.85
N ASN A 214 -17.21 -15.09 11.99
CA ASN A 214 -17.96 -16.24 12.49
C ASN A 214 -18.12 -17.40 11.48
N ASP A 215 -17.52 -17.30 10.29
CA ASP A 215 -17.56 -18.35 9.28
C ASP A 215 -16.87 -19.64 9.78
N LYS A 216 -17.57 -20.77 9.61
CA LYS A 216 -17.21 -22.13 10.02
C LYS A 216 -17.01 -23.07 8.82
N GLY A 217 -17.07 -22.52 7.60
CA GLY A 217 -17.12 -23.29 6.37
C GLY A 217 -18.51 -23.88 6.10
N GLY A 218 -18.71 -24.34 4.86
CA GLY A 218 -19.98 -24.95 4.46
C GLY A 218 -20.09 -26.44 4.80
N PRO A 219 -21.26 -27.07 4.57
CA PRO A 219 -21.46 -28.50 4.78
C PRO A 219 -20.56 -29.36 3.88
N HIS A 220 -20.20 -30.54 4.38
CA HIS A 220 -19.48 -31.60 3.68
C HIS A 220 -18.20 -31.11 2.93
N ARG A 221 -18.27 -30.99 1.60
CA ARG A 221 -17.15 -30.62 0.71
C ARG A 221 -16.67 -29.17 0.85
N TRP A 222 -17.41 -28.33 1.58
CA TRP A 222 -17.13 -26.91 1.79
C TRP A 222 -16.53 -26.60 3.17
N SER A 223 -16.27 -27.62 3.99
CA SER A 223 -15.84 -27.47 5.40
C SER A 223 -14.49 -26.76 5.61
N ASN A 224 -13.68 -26.63 4.57
CA ASN A 224 -12.41 -25.89 4.55
C ASN A 224 -12.40 -24.78 3.49
N ARG A 225 -13.57 -24.16 3.23
CA ARG A 225 -13.76 -23.07 2.27
C ARG A 225 -14.57 -21.94 2.89
N TRP A 226 -14.19 -20.70 2.57
CA TRP A 226 -14.99 -19.53 2.93
C TRP A 226 -16.37 -19.59 2.27
N THR A 227 -17.41 -19.35 3.06
CA THR A 227 -18.80 -19.18 2.59
C THR A 227 -19.19 -17.71 2.44
N SER A 228 -18.29 -16.81 2.86
CA SER A 228 -18.49 -15.37 3.00
C SER A 228 -17.52 -14.49 2.20
N PHE A 229 -16.59 -15.08 1.45
CA PHE A 229 -15.54 -14.35 0.72
C PHE A 229 -16.10 -13.59 -0.50
N LEU A 230 -15.98 -12.26 -0.48
CA LEU A 230 -16.28 -11.35 -1.59
C LEU A 230 -15.16 -10.31 -1.77
N LYS A 231 -15.02 -9.73 -2.97
CA LYS A 231 -14.12 -8.60 -3.27
C LYS A 231 -14.76 -7.56 -4.20
N SER A 232 -14.44 -6.28 -3.99
CA SER A 232 -14.84 -5.13 -4.81
C SER A 232 -13.60 -4.38 -5.31
N ARG A 233 -13.70 -3.66 -6.45
CA ARG A 233 -12.64 -2.72 -6.90
C ARG A 233 -12.64 -1.47 -6.02
N LEU A 234 -11.46 -0.94 -5.71
CA LEU A 234 -11.29 0.40 -5.11
C LEU A 234 -11.05 1.42 -6.22
N ASN A 235 -11.88 2.47 -6.30
CA ASN A 235 -11.72 3.53 -7.30
C ASN A 235 -10.97 4.74 -6.72
N CYS A 236 -9.65 4.78 -6.94
CA CYS A 236 -8.84 5.98 -6.74
C CYS A 236 -8.50 6.61 -8.10
N SER A 237 -9.28 7.62 -8.51
CA SER A 237 -9.08 8.31 -9.79
C SER A 237 -9.35 9.82 -9.70
N LEU A 238 -8.70 10.58 -10.57
CA LEU A 238 -9.04 11.99 -10.81
C LEU A 238 -10.26 12.07 -11.74
N PRO A 239 -11.30 12.84 -11.40
CA PRO A 239 -12.51 12.98 -12.21
C PRO A 239 -12.30 13.87 -13.44
N GLY A 240 -13.13 13.65 -14.45
CA GLY A 240 -13.16 14.35 -15.74
C GLY A 240 -13.85 13.49 -16.80
N ASP A 241 -13.94 13.98 -18.03
CA ASP A 241 -14.54 13.23 -19.17
C ASP A 241 -13.88 11.86 -19.39
N PHE A 242 -12.57 11.77 -19.09
CA PHE A 242 -11.80 10.54 -19.06
C PHE A 242 -11.04 10.47 -17.72
N PRO A 243 -11.53 9.69 -16.74
CA PRO A 243 -10.89 9.61 -15.42
C PRO A 243 -9.47 9.03 -15.47
N PHE A 244 -8.55 9.62 -14.69
CA PHE A 244 -7.17 9.11 -14.58
C PHE A 244 -7.03 8.25 -13.32
N TYR A 245 -6.79 6.95 -13.50
CA TYR A 245 -6.76 5.95 -12.41
C TYR A 245 -5.37 5.74 -11.81
N PHE A 246 -5.32 5.61 -10.48
CA PHE A 246 -4.17 5.11 -9.72
C PHE A 246 -4.50 3.70 -9.25
N ASP A 247 -4.31 2.71 -10.12
CA ASP A 247 -4.87 1.37 -9.92
C ASP A 247 -4.08 0.46 -8.95
N GLU A 248 -2.86 0.81 -8.53
CA GLU A 248 -2.02 -0.03 -7.67
C GLU A 248 -1.89 0.48 -6.22
N ILE A 249 -2.61 -0.12 -5.28
CA ILE A 249 -2.51 0.18 -3.84
C ILE A 249 -1.21 -0.36 -3.23
N GLN A 250 -0.59 0.41 -2.33
CA GLN A 250 0.70 0.11 -1.66
C GLN A 250 0.59 0.01 -0.13
N SER A 251 -0.42 0.65 0.47
CA SER A 251 -0.72 0.58 1.91
C SER A 251 -2.10 1.18 2.21
N THR A 252 -2.64 0.87 3.40
CA THR A 252 -3.70 1.67 4.04
C THR A 252 -3.28 2.13 5.43
N SER A 253 -4.03 3.09 5.98
CA SER A 253 -4.09 3.35 7.42
C SER A 253 -4.87 2.25 8.16
N ASP A 254 -4.88 2.35 9.50
CA ASP A 254 -5.94 1.82 10.36
C ASP A 254 -7.29 2.53 10.05
N VAL A 255 -8.41 2.06 10.62
CA VAL A 255 -9.70 2.79 10.52
C VAL A 255 -9.63 4.07 11.34
N VAL A 256 -9.88 5.20 10.68
CA VAL A 256 -9.99 6.52 11.32
C VAL A 256 -11.47 6.85 11.52
N GLU A 257 -11.84 7.22 12.74
CA GLU A 257 -13.16 7.79 13.03
C GLU A 257 -13.00 9.29 13.34
N GLY A 258 -13.80 10.12 12.70
CA GLY A 258 -13.64 11.58 12.76
C GLY A 258 -14.87 12.35 12.31
N THR A 259 -14.83 13.68 12.45
CA THR A 259 -15.90 14.57 11.99
C THR A 259 -15.47 15.35 10.76
N TYR A 260 -16.24 15.24 9.68
CA TYR A 260 -15.97 15.86 8.38
C TYR A 260 -17.25 16.51 7.85
N GLY A 261 -17.21 17.78 7.45
CA GLY A 261 -18.41 18.54 7.04
C GLY A 261 -19.60 18.40 8.00
N HIS A 262 -19.32 18.45 9.31
CA HIS A 262 -20.28 18.22 10.41
C HIS A 262 -20.93 16.83 10.49
N ARG A 263 -20.35 15.79 9.86
CA ARG A 263 -20.79 14.39 9.97
C ARG A 263 -19.71 13.52 10.60
N THR A 264 -20.09 12.60 11.48
CA THR A 264 -19.19 11.55 11.98
C THR A 264 -19.05 10.46 10.92
N GLU A 265 -17.83 10.17 10.49
CA GLU A 265 -17.54 9.20 9.43
C GLU A 265 -16.38 8.27 9.84
N ARG A 266 -16.39 7.05 9.31
CA ARG A 266 -15.35 6.04 9.52
C ARG A 266 -14.63 5.81 8.19
N LEU A 267 -13.39 6.27 8.09
CA LEU A 267 -12.59 6.32 6.85
C LEU A 267 -11.37 5.40 6.92
N ILE A 268 -10.99 4.84 5.78
CA ILE A 268 -9.71 4.15 5.57
C ILE A 268 -8.96 4.90 4.46
N TYR A 269 -7.76 5.37 4.76
CA TYR A 269 -6.91 6.08 3.81
C TYR A 269 -5.98 5.08 3.11
N GLY A 270 -5.92 5.10 1.78
CA GLY A 270 -5.06 4.23 0.98
C GLY A 270 -4.08 5.00 0.11
N VAL A 271 -2.85 4.48 -0.01
CA VAL A 271 -1.82 4.95 -0.94
C VAL A 271 -1.89 4.16 -2.23
N PHE A 272 -2.00 4.86 -3.35
CA PHE A 272 -2.09 4.28 -4.69
C PHE A 272 -1.00 4.83 -5.60
N THR A 273 -0.59 4.05 -6.60
CA THR A 273 0.40 4.43 -7.59
C THR A 273 -0.07 4.09 -9.00
N THR A 274 0.52 4.77 -10.00
CA THR A 274 0.48 4.29 -11.38
C THR A 274 1.37 3.04 -11.55
N PRO A 275 1.05 2.17 -12.52
CA PRO A 275 1.86 0.98 -12.83
C PRO A 275 3.34 1.27 -13.11
N GLU A 276 4.19 0.25 -12.97
CA GLU A 276 5.65 0.36 -13.17
C GLU A 276 6.04 0.83 -14.58
N ASN A 277 5.28 0.44 -15.61
CA ASN A 277 5.48 0.81 -17.01
C ASN A 277 4.80 2.13 -17.40
N SER A 278 4.34 2.94 -16.43
CA SER A 278 3.66 4.22 -16.65
C SER A 278 4.46 5.39 -16.06
N ILE A 279 4.06 6.62 -16.40
CA ILE A 279 4.62 7.84 -15.79
C ILE A 279 4.38 7.78 -14.28
N TYR A 280 5.40 8.09 -13.48
CA TYR A 280 5.34 8.00 -12.03
C TYR A 280 4.30 8.97 -11.46
N GLY A 281 3.19 8.40 -10.99
CA GLY A 281 2.14 9.05 -10.24
C GLY A 281 1.89 8.31 -8.94
N SER A 282 1.61 9.06 -7.88
CA SER A 282 1.13 8.55 -6.60
C SER A 282 -0.04 9.39 -6.12
N ALA A 283 -0.99 8.75 -5.46
CA ALA A 283 -2.20 9.39 -4.95
C ALA A 283 -2.55 8.83 -3.56
N ILE A 284 -3.29 9.61 -2.79
CA ILE A 284 -3.94 9.16 -1.56
C ILE A 284 -5.44 9.34 -1.72
N CYS A 285 -6.20 8.27 -1.55
CA CYS A 285 -7.67 8.30 -1.52
C CYS A 285 -8.16 7.84 -0.15
N ALA A 286 -9.18 8.51 0.38
CA ALA A 286 -9.96 8.01 1.51
C ALA A 286 -11.17 7.23 1.00
N PHE A 287 -11.49 6.11 1.62
CA PHE A 287 -12.69 5.32 1.38
C PHE A 287 -13.49 5.26 2.67
N ARG A 288 -14.80 5.48 2.58
CA ARG A 288 -15.69 5.37 3.71
C ARG A 288 -16.01 3.90 3.94
N LEU A 289 -16.01 3.45 5.19
CA LEU A 289 -16.29 2.04 5.48
C LEU A 289 -17.76 1.67 5.19
N GLN A 290 -18.68 2.64 5.20
CA GLN A 290 -20.05 2.43 4.72
C GLN A 290 -20.08 2.14 3.22
N ASP A 291 -19.46 2.99 2.38
CA ASP A 291 -19.43 2.81 0.93
C ASP A 291 -18.73 1.48 0.52
N VAL A 292 -17.78 1.01 1.36
CA VAL A 292 -17.19 -0.34 1.24
C VAL A 292 -18.22 -1.44 1.52
N MET A 293 -19.03 -1.32 2.57
CA MET A 293 -20.09 -2.30 2.88
C MET A 293 -21.19 -2.29 1.80
N ASP A 294 -21.62 -1.11 1.36
CA ASP A 294 -22.64 -0.93 0.33
C ASP A 294 -22.24 -1.60 -0.99
N SER A 295 -20.96 -1.57 -1.38
CA SER A 295 -20.50 -2.21 -2.62
C SER A 295 -20.61 -3.75 -2.59
N PHE A 296 -20.53 -4.37 -1.41
CA PHE A 296 -20.76 -5.80 -1.22
C PHE A 296 -22.23 -6.20 -1.16
N ASP A 297 -23.13 -5.24 -0.94
CA ASP A 297 -24.58 -5.45 -0.93
C ASP A 297 -25.23 -5.06 -2.28
N GLY A 298 -24.47 -4.42 -3.18
CA GLY A 298 -24.79 -4.20 -4.60
C GLY A 298 -24.77 -5.46 -5.49
N ALA A 299 -24.65 -5.28 -6.80
CA ALA A 299 -24.70 -6.39 -7.77
C ALA A 299 -23.40 -7.20 -7.81
N PHE A 300 -23.49 -8.52 -8.05
CA PHE A 300 -22.33 -9.37 -8.33
C PHE A 300 -21.90 -9.24 -9.80
N LYS A 301 -20.64 -9.48 -10.11
CA LYS A 301 -20.09 -9.48 -11.48
C LYS A 301 -19.91 -10.91 -11.97
N GLU A 302 -20.55 -11.25 -13.10
CA GLU A 302 -20.42 -12.57 -13.72
C GLU A 302 -19.74 -12.52 -15.09
N GLN A 303 -19.34 -13.70 -15.57
CA GLN A 303 -18.92 -13.94 -16.94
C GLN A 303 -19.52 -15.29 -17.37
N THR A 304 -20.55 -15.26 -18.21
CA THR A 304 -21.34 -16.45 -18.61
C THR A 304 -20.55 -17.49 -19.39
N SER A 305 -19.51 -17.07 -20.10
CA SER A 305 -18.55 -17.94 -20.79
C SER A 305 -17.21 -17.21 -20.95
N MET A 306 -16.13 -17.95 -21.23
CA MET A 306 -14.77 -17.38 -21.34
C MET A 306 -14.66 -16.23 -22.37
N ASN A 307 -15.51 -16.23 -23.40
CA ASN A 307 -15.52 -15.23 -24.47
C ASN A 307 -16.59 -14.14 -24.27
N ALA A 308 -17.40 -14.22 -23.21
CA ALA A 308 -18.40 -13.21 -22.90
C ALA A 308 -17.77 -12.00 -22.22
N ASN A 309 -18.44 -10.85 -22.31
CA ASN A 309 -18.13 -9.70 -21.47
C ASN A 309 -18.52 -9.98 -20.01
N TRP A 310 -17.87 -9.28 -19.09
CA TRP A 310 -18.26 -9.28 -17.68
C TRP A 310 -19.43 -8.31 -17.48
N LEU A 311 -20.48 -8.76 -16.78
CA LEU A 311 -21.75 -8.05 -16.62
C LEU A 311 -22.29 -8.20 -15.19
N PRO A 312 -23.16 -7.29 -14.72
CA PRO A 312 -23.89 -7.46 -13.46
C PRO A 312 -24.85 -8.65 -13.51
N VAL A 313 -24.87 -9.44 -12.43
CA VAL A 313 -25.87 -10.49 -12.19
C VAL A 313 -27.22 -9.84 -11.88
N SER A 314 -28.29 -10.37 -12.47
CA SER A 314 -29.66 -9.92 -12.18
C SER A 314 -30.07 -10.31 -10.75
N GLY A 315 -30.76 -9.42 -10.03
CA GLY A 315 -31.17 -9.65 -8.65
C GLY A 315 -32.08 -10.88 -8.46
N ASN A 316 -32.77 -11.33 -9.51
CA ASN A 316 -33.62 -12.53 -9.47
C ASN A 316 -32.81 -13.84 -9.49
N ASP A 317 -31.55 -13.80 -9.92
CA ASP A 317 -30.65 -14.95 -10.06
C ASP A 317 -29.74 -15.12 -8.83
N VAL A 318 -29.79 -14.17 -7.89
CA VAL A 318 -29.11 -14.24 -6.59
C VAL A 318 -29.90 -15.16 -5.65
N PRO A 319 -29.31 -16.23 -5.08
CA PRO A 319 -30.02 -17.16 -4.21
C PRO A 319 -30.18 -16.61 -2.79
N GLU A 320 -31.24 -17.04 -2.10
CA GLU A 320 -31.43 -16.78 -0.66
C GLU A 320 -30.96 -17.96 0.21
N PRO A 321 -30.32 -17.73 1.37
CA PRO A 321 -29.89 -16.43 1.90
C PRO A 321 -28.80 -15.79 1.03
N ARG A 322 -28.83 -14.46 0.86
CA ARG A 322 -27.88 -13.70 0.04
C ARG A 322 -26.40 -14.12 0.32
N PRO A 323 -25.62 -14.48 -0.71
CA PRO A 323 -24.19 -14.77 -0.62
C PRO A 323 -23.39 -13.65 0.07
N GLY A 324 -22.40 -14.02 0.89
CA GLY A 324 -21.47 -13.05 1.51
C GLY A 324 -22.00 -12.29 2.73
N GLN A 325 -23.19 -12.64 3.23
CA GLN A 325 -23.75 -12.16 4.49
C GLN A 325 -23.39 -13.10 5.66
N CYS A 326 -23.14 -12.54 6.85
CA CYS A 326 -22.75 -13.34 8.01
C CYS A 326 -23.95 -14.06 8.64
N VAL A 327 -23.80 -15.35 8.92
CA VAL A 327 -24.85 -16.21 9.47
C VAL A 327 -24.36 -16.97 10.71
N ASN A 328 -25.26 -17.25 11.64
CA ASN A 328 -24.92 -17.90 12.91
C ASN A 328 -24.22 -19.26 12.75
N ASP A 329 -24.49 -19.99 11.67
CA ASP A 329 -23.79 -21.24 11.33
C ASP A 329 -23.76 -21.47 9.81
N SER A 330 -22.65 -21.11 9.17
CA SER A 330 -22.47 -21.25 7.71
C SER A 330 -22.51 -22.71 7.21
N ARG A 331 -22.36 -23.68 8.11
CA ARG A 331 -22.52 -25.12 7.80
C ARG A 331 -23.97 -25.50 7.45
N THR A 332 -24.93 -24.61 7.70
CA THR A 332 -26.36 -24.78 7.34
C THR A 332 -26.74 -24.17 5.98
N LEU A 333 -25.81 -23.48 5.30
CA LEU A 333 -26.10 -22.79 4.04
C LEU A 333 -26.48 -23.76 2.90
N PRO A 334 -27.45 -23.40 2.04
CA PRO A 334 -27.80 -24.19 0.86
C PRO A 334 -26.63 -24.33 -0.12
N GLU A 335 -26.49 -25.50 -0.75
CA GLU A 335 -25.44 -25.73 -1.76
C GLU A 335 -25.57 -24.82 -3.00
N VAL A 336 -26.77 -24.28 -3.27
CA VAL A 336 -27.00 -23.26 -4.31
C VAL A 336 -26.23 -21.97 -3.98
N THR A 337 -26.39 -21.41 -2.78
CA THR A 337 -25.67 -20.22 -2.29
C THR A 337 -24.15 -20.43 -2.33
N LEU A 338 -23.68 -21.64 -2.00
CA LEU A 338 -22.25 -21.97 -1.96
C LEU A 338 -21.63 -22.14 -3.35
N ASN A 339 -22.34 -22.77 -4.30
CA ASN A 339 -21.93 -22.79 -5.70
C ASN A 339 -21.93 -21.38 -6.32
N PHE A 340 -22.90 -20.55 -5.96
CA PHE A 340 -22.97 -19.16 -6.40
C PHE A 340 -21.77 -18.35 -5.88
N ILE A 341 -21.51 -18.30 -4.57
CA ILE A 341 -20.40 -17.47 -4.05
C ILE A 341 -19.03 -17.93 -4.55
N LYS A 342 -18.84 -19.24 -4.79
CA LYS A 342 -17.62 -19.73 -5.43
C LYS A 342 -17.41 -19.12 -6.82
N SER A 343 -18.47 -18.97 -7.61
CA SER A 343 -18.40 -18.49 -9.00
C SER A 343 -18.50 -16.96 -9.14
N HIS A 344 -19.09 -16.28 -8.14
CA HIS A 344 -19.40 -14.86 -8.11
C HIS A 344 -18.85 -14.17 -6.86
N SER A 345 -17.53 -14.24 -6.66
CA SER A 345 -16.83 -13.57 -5.55
C SER A 345 -16.42 -12.12 -5.85
N LEU A 346 -16.66 -11.61 -7.07
CA LEU A 346 -16.38 -10.23 -7.48
C LEU A 346 -17.68 -9.41 -7.54
N MET A 347 -17.68 -8.21 -6.96
CA MET A 347 -18.77 -7.23 -7.08
C MET A 347 -18.69 -6.47 -8.41
N ASP A 348 -19.84 -6.07 -8.96
CA ASP A 348 -19.90 -5.31 -10.21
C ASP A 348 -19.43 -3.86 -10.02
N GLU A 349 -19.94 -3.23 -8.97
CA GLU A 349 -19.66 -1.86 -8.55
C GLU A 349 -18.28 -1.69 -7.89
N SER A 350 -17.74 -0.48 -7.98
CA SER A 350 -16.47 -0.10 -7.34
C SER A 350 -16.70 0.84 -6.17
N VAL A 351 -15.97 0.65 -5.07
CA VAL A 351 -16.01 1.58 -3.92
C VAL A 351 -15.49 2.96 -4.37
N PRO A 352 -16.28 4.04 -4.25
CA PRO A 352 -15.85 5.39 -4.59
C PRO A 352 -14.87 5.95 -3.55
N ALA A 353 -14.00 6.87 -3.98
CA ALA A 353 -13.28 7.72 -3.03
C ALA A 353 -14.26 8.69 -2.34
N PHE A 354 -14.13 8.86 -1.02
CA PHE A 354 -15.06 9.60 -0.16
C PHE A 354 -15.32 11.05 -0.61
N TYR A 355 -14.31 11.74 -1.13
CA TYR A 355 -14.42 13.11 -1.66
C TYR A 355 -14.71 13.17 -3.17
N GLY A 356 -14.90 12.04 -3.85
CA GLY A 356 -15.02 11.94 -5.32
C GLY A 356 -13.72 12.12 -6.11
N LEU A 357 -12.61 12.44 -5.44
CA LEU A 357 -11.26 12.55 -6.02
C LEU A 357 -10.18 12.24 -4.96
N PRO A 358 -8.88 12.11 -5.33
CA PRO A 358 -7.82 11.87 -4.38
C PRO A 358 -7.51 13.12 -3.54
N LEU A 359 -7.13 12.90 -2.28
CA LEU A 359 -6.74 13.94 -1.33
C LEU A 359 -5.42 14.62 -1.72
N VAL A 360 -4.41 13.82 -2.03
CA VAL A 360 -3.07 14.28 -2.39
C VAL A 360 -2.65 13.54 -3.65
N THR A 361 -2.11 14.25 -4.64
CA THR A 361 -1.53 13.66 -5.85
C THR A 361 -0.11 14.18 -6.08
N HIS A 362 0.79 13.29 -6.49
CA HIS A 362 2.18 13.60 -6.80
C HIS A 362 2.57 12.89 -8.11
N THR A 363 2.71 13.66 -9.18
CA THR A 363 3.08 13.20 -10.53
C THR A 363 4.46 13.72 -10.88
N SER A 364 5.49 12.88 -10.72
CA SER A 364 6.89 13.32 -10.71
C SER A 364 7.82 12.11 -10.77
N LEU A 365 8.88 12.22 -11.57
CA LEU A 365 9.88 11.15 -11.77
C LEU A 365 10.85 10.98 -10.59
N LYS A 366 10.67 11.71 -9.47
CA LYS A 366 11.60 11.72 -8.34
C LYS A 366 11.43 10.55 -7.37
N TYR A 367 10.19 10.21 -7.01
CA TYR A 367 9.84 9.22 -5.98
C TYR A 367 8.36 8.81 -6.09
N LYS A 368 8.01 7.59 -5.65
CA LYS A 368 6.63 7.12 -5.43
C LYS A 368 6.30 7.05 -3.93
N PHE A 369 5.02 7.12 -3.58
CA PHE A 369 4.55 6.87 -2.21
C PHE A 369 4.52 5.36 -1.91
N THR A 370 4.91 4.95 -0.68
CA THR A 370 5.00 3.54 -0.27
C THR A 370 4.15 3.20 0.96
N LYS A 371 4.10 4.10 1.94
CA LYS A 371 3.43 3.91 3.24
C LYS A 371 2.70 5.17 3.67
N LEU A 372 1.69 4.98 4.51
CA LEU A 372 0.91 6.05 5.13
C LEU A 372 0.59 5.68 6.58
N VAL A 373 0.69 6.66 7.47
CA VAL A 373 0.01 6.67 8.76
C VAL A 373 -0.73 8.01 8.88
N VAL A 374 -1.83 8.03 9.62
CA VAL A 374 -2.65 9.23 9.84
C VAL A 374 -2.65 9.52 11.33
N ASP A 375 -2.43 10.78 11.72
CA ASP A 375 -2.80 11.25 13.06
C ASP A 375 -4.19 11.91 12.96
N PRO A 376 -5.24 11.33 13.57
CA PRO A 376 -6.62 11.72 13.30
C PRO A 376 -7.09 12.87 14.18
N GLN A 377 -7.95 13.72 13.63
CA GLN A 377 -8.73 14.73 14.34
C GLN A 377 -7.90 15.68 15.22
N VAL A 378 -6.69 16.03 14.77
CA VAL A 378 -5.78 16.96 15.45
C VAL A 378 -6.48 18.31 15.61
N ARG A 379 -6.61 18.74 16.88
CA ARG A 379 -7.45 19.88 17.26
C ARG A 379 -6.67 21.19 17.27
N THR A 380 -7.20 22.18 16.56
CA THR A 380 -6.62 23.52 16.37
C THR A 380 -7.04 24.51 17.46
N ALA A 381 -6.40 25.68 17.47
CA ALA A 381 -6.69 26.75 18.43
C ALA A 381 -8.10 27.35 18.31
N ASP A 382 -8.67 27.36 17.09
CA ASP A 382 -10.08 27.70 16.83
C ASP A 382 -11.05 26.54 17.13
N GLY A 383 -10.54 25.38 17.56
CA GLY A 383 -11.31 24.24 18.01
C GLY A 383 -11.82 23.30 16.92
N LYS A 384 -11.47 23.56 15.65
CA LYS A 384 -11.65 22.63 14.51
C LYS A 384 -10.76 21.39 14.65
N THR A 385 -11.01 20.37 13.82
CA THR A 385 -10.24 19.12 13.76
C THR A 385 -9.84 18.78 12.33
N TYR A 386 -8.62 18.27 12.15
CA TYR A 386 -8.08 17.87 10.84
C TYR A 386 -7.27 16.58 10.96
N ASP A 387 -7.34 15.72 9.94
CA ASP A 387 -6.52 14.51 9.86
C ASP A 387 -5.20 14.83 9.16
N ILE A 388 -4.08 14.46 9.79
CA ILE A 388 -2.73 14.71 9.28
C ILE A 388 -2.21 13.44 8.61
N LEU A 389 -2.08 13.49 7.29
CA LEU A 389 -1.53 12.42 6.46
C LEU A 389 -0.01 12.45 6.54
N ILE A 390 0.61 11.34 6.95
CA ILE A 390 2.06 11.20 7.08
C ILE A 390 2.55 10.11 6.12
N ILE A 391 3.17 10.55 5.04
CA ILE A 391 3.37 9.79 3.81
C ILE A 391 4.85 9.43 3.66
N GLY A 392 5.16 8.14 3.50
CA GLY A 392 6.51 7.63 3.24
C GLY A 392 6.74 7.38 1.76
N THR A 393 7.99 7.53 1.31
CA THR A 393 8.39 7.32 -0.09
C THR A 393 9.41 6.19 -0.28
N ASP A 394 9.55 5.76 -1.53
CA ASP A 394 10.61 4.85 -2.01
C ASP A 394 12.02 5.47 -1.97
N LYS A 395 12.14 6.75 -1.63
CA LYS A 395 13.38 7.54 -1.55
C LYS A 395 13.71 8.08 -0.15
N GLY A 396 13.21 7.43 0.89
CA GLY A 396 13.56 7.73 2.28
C GLY A 396 13.08 9.10 2.78
N LYS A 397 12.02 9.64 2.18
CA LYS A 397 11.41 10.92 2.56
C LYS A 397 10.07 10.72 3.25
N VAL A 398 9.79 11.57 4.24
CA VAL A 398 8.47 11.71 4.86
C VAL A 398 7.86 13.04 4.42
N ILE A 399 6.60 13.01 4.03
CA ILE A 399 5.80 14.17 3.65
C ILE A 399 4.62 14.27 4.61
N ARG A 400 4.32 15.46 5.14
CA ARG A 400 3.10 15.71 5.93
C ARG A 400 2.13 16.56 5.14
N ALA A 401 0.86 16.16 5.09
CA ALA A 401 -0.19 16.87 4.36
C ALA A 401 -1.55 16.81 5.06
N ILE A 402 -2.43 17.77 4.77
CA ILE A 402 -3.80 17.89 5.29
C ILE A 402 -4.78 18.27 4.16
N ASN A 403 -6.07 17.99 4.34
CA ASN A 403 -7.14 18.63 3.57
C ASN A 403 -7.70 19.81 4.37
N THR A 404 -7.47 21.04 3.91
CA THR A 404 -7.93 22.25 4.62
C THR A 404 -9.43 22.50 4.55
N GLU A 405 -10.17 21.80 3.66
CA GLU A 405 -11.63 21.86 3.58
C GLU A 405 -12.34 20.79 4.45
N SER A 406 -11.62 19.83 5.06
CA SER A 406 -12.24 18.61 5.63
C SER A 406 -13.23 18.87 6.77
N TYR A 407 -12.99 19.90 7.58
CA TYR A 407 -13.88 20.26 8.68
C TYR A 407 -15.23 20.81 8.17
N ASP A 408 -15.18 21.68 7.16
CA ASP A 408 -16.33 22.42 6.64
C ASP A 408 -17.03 21.71 5.46
N SER A 409 -16.40 20.72 4.82
CA SER A 409 -16.97 20.01 3.65
C SER A 409 -16.53 18.54 3.52
N VAL A 410 -17.48 17.68 3.14
CA VAL A 410 -17.24 16.29 2.68
C VAL A 410 -17.05 16.17 1.16
N SER A 411 -17.22 17.26 0.40
CA SER A 411 -17.25 17.26 -1.07
C SER A 411 -16.14 18.07 -1.73
N LYS A 412 -15.21 18.59 -0.93
CA LYS A 412 -14.12 19.45 -1.40
C LYS A 412 -12.78 18.97 -0.85
N VAL A 413 -11.76 19.14 -1.68
CA VAL A 413 -10.37 18.81 -1.37
C VAL A 413 -9.51 20.02 -1.69
N ARG A 414 -8.84 20.55 -0.67
CA ARG A 414 -7.80 21.57 -0.82
C ARG A 414 -6.57 21.10 -0.04
N PRO A 415 -5.65 20.37 -0.69
CA PRO A 415 -4.50 19.80 -0.01
C PRO A 415 -3.47 20.88 0.29
N VAL A 416 -2.88 20.79 1.48
CA VAL A 416 -1.68 21.55 1.83
C VAL A 416 -0.63 20.56 2.28
N VAL A 417 0.56 20.62 1.65
CA VAL A 417 1.76 19.92 2.12
C VAL A 417 2.45 20.83 3.12
N ILE A 418 2.47 20.41 4.38
CA ILE A 418 3.08 21.14 5.49
C ILE A 418 4.61 21.09 5.37
N GLU A 419 5.16 19.91 5.04
CA GLU A 419 6.61 19.70 4.92
C GLU A 419 6.95 18.43 4.12
N GLU A 420 8.10 18.46 3.43
CA GLU A 420 8.81 17.29 2.91
C GLU A 420 10.20 17.24 3.59
N ILE A 421 10.52 16.13 4.24
CA ILE A 421 11.82 15.91 4.89
C ILE A 421 12.49 14.63 4.40
N LYS A 422 13.82 14.67 4.22
CA LYS A 422 14.64 13.46 4.04
C LYS A 422 14.94 12.87 5.42
N VAL A 423 14.73 11.56 5.58
CA VAL A 423 14.98 10.83 6.84
C VAL A 423 16.19 9.91 6.67
N PHE A 424 16.16 9.03 5.67
CA PHE A 424 17.27 8.13 5.35
C PHE A 424 18.22 8.78 4.36
N GLU A 425 19.47 9.01 4.74
CA GLU A 425 20.45 9.68 3.87
C GLU A 425 20.84 8.85 2.64
N THR A 426 20.74 7.52 2.76
CA THR A 426 20.92 6.51 1.71
C THR A 426 19.77 6.45 0.69
N GLU A 427 18.73 7.28 0.84
CA GLU A 427 17.47 7.19 0.09
C GLU A 427 16.72 5.85 0.25
N ALA A 428 16.98 5.09 1.33
CA ALA A 428 16.33 3.81 1.58
C ALA A 428 14.79 3.93 1.60
N ALA A 429 14.10 3.01 0.92
CA ALA A 429 12.64 3.02 0.84
C ALA A 429 11.99 2.82 2.22
N ILE A 430 10.94 3.60 2.51
CA ILE A 430 10.18 3.48 3.76
C ILE A 430 9.23 2.27 3.66
N THR A 431 9.44 1.30 4.54
CA THR A 431 8.71 0.03 4.62
C THR A 431 7.61 0.05 5.68
N ASN A 432 7.74 0.87 6.73
CA ASN A 432 6.69 1.12 7.71
C ASN A 432 6.76 2.52 8.36
N LEU A 433 5.62 3.01 8.86
CA LEU A 433 5.46 4.28 9.58
C LEU A 433 4.53 4.08 10.77
N ARG A 434 4.83 4.71 11.92
CA ARG A 434 3.92 4.70 13.08
C ARG A 434 4.05 5.97 13.91
N VAL A 435 2.92 6.62 14.18
CA VAL A 435 2.84 7.72 15.16
C VAL A 435 2.94 7.14 16.57
N VAL A 436 3.72 7.81 17.42
CA VAL A 436 3.80 7.57 18.86
C VAL A 436 3.25 8.82 19.55
N PRO A 437 2.13 8.72 20.29
CA PRO A 437 1.56 9.87 21.00
C PRO A 437 2.49 10.34 22.12
N GLN A 438 2.20 11.52 22.67
CA GLN A 438 2.95 12.05 23.80
C GLN A 438 2.80 11.17 25.05
N THR A 439 3.89 10.97 25.78
CA THR A 439 3.93 10.31 27.10
C THR A 439 4.57 11.24 28.13
N ASP A 440 4.47 10.91 29.43
CA ASP A 440 5.06 11.70 30.52
C ASP A 440 6.58 11.92 30.38
N LYS A 441 7.25 11.03 29.65
CA LYS A 441 8.71 11.03 29.43
C LYS A 441 9.12 11.72 28.12
N MET A 442 8.18 11.87 27.18
CA MET A 442 8.54 12.06 25.77
C MET A 442 7.44 12.79 24.97
N GLY A 443 7.81 13.86 24.27
CA GLY A 443 6.95 14.51 23.27
C GLY A 443 6.60 13.58 22.10
N PRO A 444 5.55 13.90 21.31
CA PRO A 444 5.07 13.01 20.27
C PRO A 444 6.09 12.82 19.13
N ARG A 445 6.22 11.57 18.65
CA ARG A 445 7.24 11.17 17.67
C ARG A 445 6.62 10.39 16.50
N LEU A 446 7.34 10.36 15.39
CA LEU A 446 7.11 9.43 14.28
C LEU A 446 8.25 8.41 14.23
N ILE A 447 7.90 7.13 14.20
CA ILE A 447 8.81 6.03 13.86
C ILE A 447 8.81 5.88 12.34
N VAL A 448 9.99 5.86 11.73
CA VAL A 448 10.21 5.64 10.30
C VAL A 448 11.10 4.41 10.13
N VAL A 449 10.62 3.43 9.38
CA VAL A 449 11.26 2.12 9.20
C VAL A 449 11.62 1.91 7.73
N SER A 450 12.86 1.49 7.47
CA SER A 450 13.32 0.91 6.19
C SER A 450 13.63 -0.59 6.40
N ASN A 451 14.31 -1.25 5.46
CA ASN A 451 14.77 -2.63 5.70
C ASN A 451 15.82 -2.71 6.83
N ASP A 452 16.73 -1.75 6.91
CA ASP A 452 18.00 -1.91 7.66
C ASP A 452 18.29 -0.73 8.61
N GLU A 453 17.40 0.26 8.65
CA GLU A 453 17.46 1.39 9.58
C GLU A 453 16.06 1.78 10.07
N ILE A 454 15.95 2.05 11.37
CA ILE A 454 14.80 2.68 12.01
C ILE A 454 15.26 4.01 12.58
N GLN A 455 14.54 5.09 12.28
CA GLN A 455 14.71 6.38 12.95
C GLN A 455 13.44 6.78 13.70
N THR A 456 13.60 7.52 14.80
CA THR A 456 12.49 8.31 15.37
C THR A 456 12.80 9.79 15.28
N ILE A 457 11.79 10.56 14.88
CA ILE A 457 11.86 12.01 14.71
C ILE A 457 10.68 12.70 15.42
N PRO A 458 10.75 14.00 15.75
CA PRO A 458 9.60 14.75 16.27
C PRO A 458 8.43 14.73 15.28
N LEU A 459 7.21 14.54 15.78
CA LEU A 459 5.99 14.49 14.96
C LEU A 459 5.69 15.85 14.29
N HIS A 460 6.04 16.94 14.97
CA HIS A 460 5.83 18.33 14.57
C HIS A 460 7.04 19.20 14.92
N ARG A 461 7.23 20.35 14.25
CA ARG A 461 8.43 21.21 14.34
C ARG A 461 8.17 22.67 14.73
N CYS A 462 7.06 22.95 15.42
CA CYS A 462 6.64 24.32 15.80
C CYS A 462 7.72 25.12 16.56
N TYR A 463 8.51 24.47 17.42
CA TYR A 463 9.58 25.11 18.21
C TYR A 463 10.92 25.27 17.46
N SER A 464 10.92 25.32 16.12
CA SER A 464 12.16 25.48 15.37
C SER A 464 12.70 26.92 15.46
N ASP A 465 14.01 27.06 15.72
CA ASP A 465 14.71 28.36 15.67
C ASP A 465 14.66 29.04 14.29
N SER A 466 14.18 28.36 13.24
CA SER A 466 13.93 28.95 11.92
C SER A 466 12.56 29.65 11.79
N ILE A 467 11.71 29.61 12.82
CA ILE A 467 10.37 30.25 12.80
C ILE A 467 10.41 31.44 13.76
N LEU A 468 10.66 32.64 13.22
CA LEU A 468 10.95 33.84 14.01
C LEU A 468 9.78 34.82 14.07
N THR A 469 8.78 34.67 13.21
CA THR A 469 7.64 35.58 13.07
C THR A 469 6.29 34.86 13.13
N CYS A 470 5.25 35.62 13.45
CA CYS A 470 3.86 35.14 13.41
C CYS A 470 3.47 34.66 12.00
N SER A 471 3.83 35.44 10.97
CA SER A 471 3.48 35.13 9.58
C SER A 471 4.13 33.82 9.10
N GLU A 472 5.39 33.55 9.46
CA GLU A 472 6.04 32.26 9.17
C GLU A 472 5.32 31.10 9.89
N CYS A 473 5.00 31.25 11.18
CA CYS A 473 4.32 30.21 11.96
C CYS A 473 2.91 29.89 11.42
N VAL A 474 2.16 30.91 10.99
CA VAL A 474 0.81 30.74 10.41
C VAL A 474 0.88 30.18 8.98
N ALA A 475 1.88 30.58 8.19
CA ALA A 475 2.08 30.09 6.82
C ALA A 475 2.45 28.59 6.73
N LEU A 476 2.84 27.95 7.83
CA LEU A 476 3.02 26.48 7.88
C LEU A 476 1.72 25.72 7.66
N GLN A 477 0.57 26.32 7.99
CA GLN A 477 -0.76 25.67 7.99
C GLN A 477 -0.80 24.33 8.76
N ASP A 478 0.08 24.15 9.76
CA ASP A 478 0.19 22.93 10.56
C ASP A 478 -0.82 22.97 11.73
N PRO A 479 -1.77 22.01 11.85
CA PRO A 479 -2.75 21.99 12.93
C PRO A 479 -2.14 21.94 14.34
N TYR A 480 -0.93 21.39 14.49
CA TYR A 480 -0.24 21.42 15.79
C TYR A 480 0.32 22.79 16.17
N CYS A 481 0.63 23.65 15.19
CA CYS A 481 1.46 24.84 15.41
C CYS A 481 0.62 26.13 15.39
N ALA A 482 0.80 26.96 16.41
CA ALA A 482 0.18 28.28 16.48
C ALA A 482 1.14 29.31 17.08
N TRP A 483 0.99 30.58 16.70
CA TRP A 483 1.82 31.65 17.24
C TRP A 483 1.24 32.16 18.56
N ASN A 484 2.04 32.13 19.62
CA ASN A 484 1.69 32.71 20.90
C ASN A 484 2.16 34.18 20.96
N ALA A 485 1.20 35.11 20.94
CA ALA A 485 1.50 36.54 20.95
C ALA A 485 2.21 36.99 22.24
N ALA A 486 1.86 36.40 23.39
CA ALA A 486 2.41 36.77 24.70
C ALA A 486 3.88 36.33 24.89
N THR A 487 4.28 35.20 24.30
CA THR A 487 5.69 34.73 24.33
C THR A 487 6.48 35.12 23.07
N SER A 488 5.79 35.62 22.03
CA SER A 488 6.36 35.93 20.71
C SER A 488 7.13 34.75 20.11
N ARG A 489 6.50 33.57 20.11
CA ARG A 489 7.06 32.32 19.58
C ARG A 489 5.98 31.45 18.93
N CYS A 490 6.37 30.65 17.95
CA CYS A 490 5.58 29.53 17.47
C CYS A 490 5.62 28.41 18.53
N VAL A 491 4.47 27.86 18.89
CA VAL A 491 4.31 26.85 19.95
C VAL A 491 3.36 25.74 19.50
N THR A 492 3.31 24.63 20.24
CA THR A 492 2.31 23.58 20.01
C THR A 492 0.99 23.93 20.70
N VAL A 493 -0.15 23.78 20.02
CA VAL A 493 -1.48 24.07 20.59
C VAL A 493 -1.72 23.27 21.88
N ALA A 494 -1.30 22.00 21.90
CA ALA A 494 -1.44 21.10 23.03
C ALA A 494 -0.61 21.49 24.27
N SER A 495 0.46 22.28 24.15
CA SER A 495 1.24 22.73 25.32
C SER A 495 0.62 23.91 26.05
N VAL A 496 -0.46 24.48 25.53
CA VAL A 496 -1.07 25.72 26.04
C VAL A 496 -2.37 25.38 26.74
N VAL A 497 -2.47 25.81 28.02
CA VAL A 497 -3.66 25.61 28.86
C VAL A 497 -4.90 26.15 28.13
N PRO A 498 -6.04 25.42 28.11
CA PRO A 498 -7.22 25.81 27.32
C PRO A 498 -7.72 27.24 27.53
N THR A 499 -7.62 27.77 28.76
CA THR A 499 -7.97 29.16 29.10
C THR A 499 -7.08 30.22 28.46
N ALA A 500 -5.92 29.84 27.92
CA ALA A 500 -4.98 30.71 27.21
C ALA A 500 -4.94 30.43 25.70
N GLN A 501 -5.62 29.40 25.19
CA GLN A 501 -5.62 29.06 23.76
C GLN A 501 -6.25 30.17 22.89
N SER A 502 -7.13 31.00 23.46
CA SER A 502 -7.66 32.22 22.82
C SER A 502 -6.63 33.33 22.56
N SER A 503 -5.37 33.15 22.99
CA SER A 503 -4.24 34.04 22.67
C SER A 503 -3.31 33.49 21.57
N LEU A 504 -3.68 32.36 20.98
CA LEU A 504 -2.96 31.71 19.89
C LEU A 504 -3.49 32.15 18.53
N ILE A 505 -2.58 32.53 17.64
CA ILE A 505 -2.87 32.93 16.27
C ILE A 505 -2.54 31.73 15.36
N GLN A 506 -3.55 31.22 14.66
CA GLN A 506 -3.46 30.09 13.74
C GLN A 506 -4.43 30.32 12.59
N SER A 507 -4.08 29.91 11.36
CA SER A 507 -5.04 29.88 10.24
C SER A 507 -4.71 28.74 9.28
N ILE A 508 -5.38 27.61 9.46
CA ILE A 508 -5.18 26.41 8.65
C ILE A 508 -5.74 26.58 7.24
N PHE A 509 -6.86 27.30 7.07
CA PHE A 509 -7.48 27.46 5.76
C PHE A 509 -6.76 28.47 4.86
N THR A 510 -6.33 29.63 5.36
CA THR A 510 -5.72 30.67 4.51
C THR A 510 -4.20 30.67 4.52
N GLY A 511 -3.55 30.17 5.58
CA GLY A 511 -2.11 30.37 5.80
C GLY A 511 -1.74 31.83 6.14
N TYR A 512 -2.74 32.65 6.48
CA TYR A 512 -2.58 34.09 6.78
C TYR A 512 -3.53 34.52 7.90
N SER A 513 -3.16 35.54 8.67
CA SER A 513 -4.01 36.14 9.70
C SER A 513 -3.65 37.60 9.94
N ASP A 514 -4.64 38.49 9.89
CA ASP A 514 -4.51 39.94 10.17
C ASP A 514 -4.09 40.23 11.62
N GLN A 515 -4.13 39.22 12.50
CA GLN A 515 -3.66 39.32 13.89
C GLN A 515 -2.13 39.25 13.99
N CYS A 516 -1.43 38.80 12.94
CA CYS A 516 0.03 38.84 12.90
C CYS A 516 0.52 40.28 12.69
N PRO A 517 1.36 40.84 13.58
CA PRO A 517 1.83 42.22 13.44
C PRO A 517 2.79 42.38 12.26
N ASP A 518 2.39 43.15 11.25
CA ASP A 518 3.14 43.40 10.01
C ASP A 518 4.59 43.81 10.26
N ASN A 519 5.52 42.91 9.92
CA ASN A 519 6.96 43.15 9.83
C ASN A 519 7.58 43.95 11.00
N ALA A 520 7.03 43.81 12.19
CA ALA A 520 7.66 44.21 13.43
C ALA A 520 8.84 43.26 13.70
N ILE A 521 9.95 43.46 12.99
CA ILE A 521 11.24 42.81 13.25
C ILE A 521 11.49 42.96 14.74
N VAL A 522 11.48 41.85 15.47
CA VAL A 522 11.76 41.83 16.90
C VAL A 522 13.22 42.22 17.07
N LYS A 523 13.48 43.52 17.22
CA LYS A 523 14.80 44.07 17.50
C LYS A 523 15.34 43.35 18.72
N ALA A 524 16.29 42.45 18.50
CA ALA A 524 16.79 41.56 19.53
C ALA A 524 17.21 42.40 20.74
N LYS A 525 16.56 42.15 21.89
CA LYS A 525 16.81 42.91 23.13
C LYS A 525 18.31 42.97 23.37
N ASN A 526 18.84 44.20 23.41
CA ASN A 526 20.27 44.52 23.44
C ASN A 526 21.08 43.50 24.26
N ARG A 527 21.75 42.56 23.56
CA ARG A 527 22.95 41.95 24.12
C ARG A 527 24.04 43.01 24.05
N THR A 528 24.62 43.32 25.19
CA THR A 528 25.66 44.35 25.33
C THR A 528 26.81 44.04 24.36
N PRO A 529 27.26 45.00 23.53
CA PRO A 529 28.44 44.78 22.72
C PRO A 529 29.67 44.67 23.64
N LEU A 530 30.43 43.59 23.50
CA LEU A 530 31.80 43.55 24.02
C LEU A 530 32.66 44.50 23.19
N SER A 531 33.59 45.18 23.86
CA SER A 531 34.48 46.16 23.23
C SER A 531 35.37 45.52 22.15
N PRO A 532 35.73 46.26 21.08
CA PRO A 532 36.67 45.77 20.08
C PRO A 532 38.08 45.62 20.67
N LEU A 533 38.77 44.56 20.25
CA LEU A 533 40.22 44.42 20.41
C LEU A 533 40.89 44.49 19.04
N THR A 534 42.09 45.05 19.03
CA THR A 534 42.75 45.61 17.84
C THR A 534 43.26 44.54 16.87
N GLU A 535 43.01 44.71 15.56
CA GLU A 535 43.69 43.93 14.53
C GLU A 535 45.20 44.22 14.50
N THR A 536 46.01 43.21 14.18
CA THR A 536 47.43 43.35 13.86
C THR A 536 47.71 42.50 12.62
N ILE A 537 48.43 43.04 11.63
CA ILE A 537 48.53 42.53 10.26
C ILE A 537 49.90 41.83 10.03
N VAL A 538 50.04 41.07 8.92
CA VAL A 538 51.29 40.57 8.26
C VAL A 538 51.72 39.14 8.68
N PRO A 539 52.00 38.19 7.74
CA PRO A 539 51.52 38.02 6.34
C PRO A 539 51.14 36.55 5.95
N GLU A 540 50.91 36.30 4.65
CA GLU A 540 50.92 34.99 3.95
C GLU A 540 52.34 34.34 3.94
N GLU A 541 52.64 33.08 3.61
CA GLU A 541 52.02 31.90 2.93
C GLU A 541 52.85 30.64 3.42
N PRO A 542 52.79 29.38 2.87
CA PRO A 542 51.81 28.67 2.02
C PRO A 542 51.45 27.22 2.46
N LEU A 543 50.52 26.60 1.68
CA LEU A 543 50.36 25.17 1.31
C LEU A 543 50.97 24.03 2.17
N CYS A 544 50.13 23.04 2.52
CA CYS A 544 50.53 21.70 3.01
C CYS A 544 49.98 20.56 2.12
N ALA A 545 50.69 19.42 2.13
CA ALA A 545 50.45 18.25 1.27
C ALA A 545 49.67 17.12 2.00
N PRO A 546 49.21 16.04 1.33
CA PRO A 546 48.27 15.09 1.93
C PRO A 546 48.93 14.06 2.85
N CYS A 547 48.29 13.78 4.00
CA CYS A 547 48.75 12.79 4.97
C CYS A 547 48.39 11.35 4.55
N GLN A 548 49.33 10.43 4.76
CA GLN A 548 49.17 9.00 4.50
C GLN A 548 48.75 8.24 5.77
N CYS A 549 47.94 7.19 5.63
CA CYS A 549 47.57 6.30 6.74
C CYS A 549 48.55 5.11 6.85
N PRO A 550 49.17 4.85 8.01
CA PRO A 550 49.85 3.58 8.28
C PRO A 550 48.85 2.49 8.68
N CYS A 551 49.06 1.25 8.20
CA CYS A 551 48.32 0.09 8.69
C CYS A 551 48.83 -0.36 10.07
N ALA A 552 47.94 -0.88 10.91
CA ALA A 552 48.31 -1.68 12.08
C ALA A 552 48.31 -3.19 11.73
N THR A 553 49.35 -3.92 12.13
CA THR A 553 49.48 -5.36 11.90
C THR A 553 48.89 -6.19 13.05
N ALA A 554 48.47 -7.41 12.76
CA ALA A 554 47.82 -8.30 13.73
C ALA A 554 48.79 -9.04 14.67
N ALA A 555 48.28 -9.47 15.82
CA ALA A 555 48.82 -10.52 16.69
C ALA A 555 47.65 -11.19 17.46
N ALA A 556 47.78 -12.47 17.84
CA ALA A 556 46.74 -13.22 18.56
C ALA A 556 47.33 -14.37 19.40
N GLU A 557 46.85 -14.54 20.63
CA GLU A 557 47.06 -15.64 21.61
C GLU A 557 45.95 -15.47 22.71
N SER A 558 45.39 -16.45 23.47
CA SER A 558 45.92 -17.63 24.23
C SER A 558 46.54 -17.25 25.58
N ALA A 559 46.23 -17.79 26.78
CA ALA A 559 45.19 -18.72 27.32
C ALA A 559 45.14 -18.53 28.89
N THR A 560 44.44 -19.25 29.80
CA THR A 560 43.63 -20.50 29.81
C THR A 560 42.66 -20.55 31.03
N GLU A 561 41.73 -21.51 31.02
CA GLU A 561 41.00 -22.23 32.11
C GLU A 561 41.46 -22.16 33.60
N SER A 562 40.52 -22.22 34.58
CA SER A 562 40.71 -22.88 35.90
C SER A 562 39.43 -23.14 36.75
N LEU A 563 39.49 -24.22 37.55
CA LEU A 563 38.54 -24.90 38.47
C LEU A 563 38.00 -24.05 39.68
N ILE A 564 36.76 -24.20 40.23
CA ILE A 564 36.13 -25.28 41.09
C ILE A 564 36.77 -25.36 42.53
N PRO A 565 36.07 -25.63 43.69
CA PRO A 565 34.78 -26.34 43.97
C PRO A 565 33.79 -25.81 45.08
N SER A 566 32.62 -26.49 45.23
CA SER A 566 31.79 -26.84 46.44
C SER A 566 31.38 -25.80 47.53
N THR A 567 30.35 -25.93 48.39
CA THR A 567 29.58 -27.04 49.06
C THR A 567 28.08 -26.63 49.28
N THR A 568 27.02 -27.48 49.22
CA THR A 568 26.51 -28.62 50.05
C THR A 568 25.54 -28.25 51.19
N ALA A 569 24.37 -28.95 51.26
CA ALA A 569 23.60 -29.42 52.46
C ALA A 569 22.06 -29.15 52.49
N THR A 570 21.30 -30.14 52.99
CA THR A 570 19.86 -30.14 53.34
C THR A 570 19.68 -30.11 54.88
N PRO A 571 18.45 -29.91 55.44
CA PRO A 571 17.43 -30.98 55.66
C PRO A 571 15.99 -30.54 55.23
N ASP A 572 14.93 -31.35 55.11
CA ASP A 572 14.53 -32.72 55.53
C ASP A 572 13.65 -32.80 56.82
N ILE A 573 12.68 -33.76 56.88
CA ILE A 573 11.84 -34.20 58.05
C ILE A 573 10.74 -33.17 58.52
N THR A 574 9.45 -33.43 58.88
CA THR A 574 8.61 -34.65 59.17
C THR A 574 7.07 -34.45 58.96
N THR A 575 6.36 -35.54 58.60
CA THR A 575 4.97 -36.01 58.92
C THR A 575 3.86 -35.15 59.59
N THR A 576 2.58 -35.27 59.16
CA THR A 576 1.46 -36.04 59.84
C THR A 576 0.02 -35.77 59.29
N GLY A 577 -0.88 -36.77 59.34
CA GLY A 577 -2.36 -36.65 59.29
C GLY A 577 -3.02 -36.49 57.89
N SER A 578 -4.13 -37.14 57.44
CA SER A 578 -5.29 -37.87 58.02
C SER A 578 -6.20 -37.07 58.97
N SER A 579 -7.54 -37.07 58.86
CA SER A 579 -8.51 -37.64 57.88
C SER A 579 -9.97 -37.24 58.25
N THR A 580 -10.95 -37.32 57.32
CA THR A 580 -12.43 -37.39 57.56
C THR A 580 -13.13 -36.22 58.32
N ALA A 581 -14.46 -35.98 58.25
CA ALA A 581 -15.50 -36.22 57.22
C ALA A 581 -16.82 -35.47 57.57
N SER A 582 -17.65 -35.22 56.54
CA SER A 582 -19.15 -35.16 56.55
C SER A 582 -19.96 -34.09 57.35
N THR A 583 -21.04 -33.61 56.67
CA THR A 583 -22.30 -33.02 57.21
C THR A 583 -22.23 -31.62 57.86
N THR A 584 -23.29 -30.78 57.84
CA THR A 584 -24.74 -31.01 57.54
C THR A 584 -25.43 -29.80 56.85
N THR A 585 -26.51 -30.06 56.11
CA THR A 585 -27.72 -29.21 55.82
C THR A 585 -27.71 -27.69 56.08
N SER A 586 -28.31 -26.86 55.23
CA SER A 586 -29.74 -26.94 54.86
C SER A 586 -30.13 -26.10 53.63
N SER A 587 -31.35 -26.31 53.13
CA SER A 587 -31.95 -25.61 51.98
C SER A 587 -33.24 -24.89 52.37
N THR A 588 -33.60 -23.84 51.63
CA THR A 588 -35.00 -23.37 51.55
C THR A 588 -35.26 -22.76 50.17
N THR A 589 -36.46 -22.98 49.63
CA THR A 589 -36.94 -22.49 48.32
C THR A 589 -38.27 -21.75 48.49
N VAL A 590 -38.92 -21.38 47.37
CA VAL A 590 -40.22 -20.66 47.20
C VAL A 590 -40.06 -19.16 46.92
N SER A 591 -40.39 -18.54 45.77
CA SER A 591 -41.06 -18.87 44.47
C SER A 591 -42.47 -18.30 44.23
N PHE A 592 -42.77 -17.97 42.96
CA PHE A 592 -44.06 -17.55 42.35
C PHE A 592 -44.59 -16.13 42.73
N SER A 593 -45.40 -15.44 41.90
CA SER A 593 -46.02 -15.74 40.58
C SER A 593 -46.35 -14.48 39.74
N SER A 594 -46.30 -14.60 38.40
CA SER A 594 -47.24 -14.08 37.34
C SER A 594 -47.67 -12.57 37.32
N THR A 595 -48.19 -11.95 36.24
CA THR A 595 -49.24 -12.42 35.30
C THR A 595 -49.28 -11.67 33.94
N THR A 596 -49.14 -12.45 32.86
CA THR A 596 -49.56 -12.33 31.43
C THR A 596 -50.18 -11.08 30.76
N TRP A 597 -49.85 -10.93 29.46
CA TRP A 597 -50.73 -10.55 28.31
C TRP A 597 -51.19 -9.06 28.16
N SER A 598 -51.56 -8.55 26.96
CA SER A 598 -51.71 -9.15 25.60
C SER A 598 -51.52 -8.11 24.46
N SER A 599 -51.42 -8.58 23.21
CA SER A 599 -51.48 -7.77 21.97
C SER A 599 -52.92 -7.55 21.47
N PRO A 600 -53.13 -6.63 20.52
CA PRO A 600 -54.01 -6.92 19.38
C PRO A 600 -53.33 -6.67 18.01
N ARG A 601 -54.09 -6.77 16.90
CA ARG A 601 -53.59 -7.00 15.53
C ARG A 601 -53.91 -5.87 14.54
N ARG A 602 -53.04 -5.72 13.53
CA ARG A 602 -53.30 -5.59 12.07
C ARG A 602 -54.65 -4.98 11.61
N MET A 603 -54.59 -3.92 10.81
CA MET A 603 -55.51 -3.71 9.69
C MET A 603 -54.80 -3.07 8.48
N GLN A 604 -55.49 -2.99 7.34
CA GLN A 604 -54.92 -2.57 6.04
C GLN A 604 -55.64 -1.33 5.50
N GLN A 605 -54.87 -0.41 4.90
CA GLN A 605 -55.21 0.46 3.77
C GLN A 605 -53.89 1.14 3.32
N GLY A 606 -53.63 1.43 2.05
CA GLY A 606 -54.51 1.35 0.87
C GLY A 606 -54.92 2.74 0.42
N LEU A 607 -54.09 3.37 -0.43
CA LEU A 607 -54.36 4.68 -1.01
C LEU A 607 -53.49 4.86 -2.27
N ASP A 608 -54.14 4.73 -3.42
CA ASP A 608 -53.56 4.98 -4.74
C ASP A 608 -53.54 6.48 -5.05
N VAL A 609 -52.53 6.94 -5.80
CA VAL A 609 -52.59 8.21 -6.54
C VAL A 609 -52.02 7.96 -7.93
N GLU A 610 -52.91 7.80 -8.91
CA GLU A 610 -52.55 7.84 -10.32
C GLU A 610 -52.18 9.27 -10.73
N LEU A 611 -51.19 9.41 -11.60
CA LEU A 611 -51.04 10.59 -12.44
C LEU A 611 -50.35 10.20 -13.74
N GLU A 612 -51.16 9.81 -14.72
CA GLU A 612 -50.72 9.71 -16.11
C GLU A 612 -50.25 11.08 -16.61
N THR A 613 -49.21 11.13 -17.45
CA THR A 613 -49.30 11.87 -18.73
C THR A 613 -48.16 11.52 -19.69
N ASN A 614 -48.52 10.79 -20.73
CA ASN A 614 -48.10 10.91 -22.14
C ASN A 614 -46.66 11.33 -22.49
N VAL A 615 -46.00 10.44 -23.24
CA VAL A 615 -44.97 10.78 -24.21
C VAL A 615 -45.54 11.75 -25.27
N ILE A 616 -44.82 12.83 -25.56
CA ILE A 616 -44.89 13.54 -26.84
C ILE A 616 -43.47 13.69 -27.38
N VAL A 617 -43.30 13.38 -28.67
CA VAL A 617 -42.07 13.65 -29.44
C VAL A 617 -42.41 14.75 -30.44
N GLU A 618 -41.60 15.81 -30.48
CA GLU A 618 -41.54 16.73 -31.63
C GLU A 618 -40.08 17.09 -31.97
N GLU A 619 -39.83 17.32 -33.25
CA GLU A 619 -38.55 17.70 -33.82
C GLU A 619 -38.39 19.25 -33.83
N GLY A 620 -37.16 19.76 -33.72
CA GLY A 620 -36.93 21.21 -33.53
C GLY A 620 -35.61 21.75 -34.12
N GLU A 621 -35.37 21.58 -35.43
CA GLU A 621 -34.17 22.10 -36.10
C GLU A 621 -34.17 23.65 -36.20
N ARG A 622 -33.13 24.34 -35.68
CA ARG A 622 -32.37 25.41 -36.41
C ARG A 622 -31.19 26.08 -35.67
N ARG A 623 -30.00 25.88 -36.25
CA ARG A 623 -28.98 26.86 -36.67
C ARG A 623 -28.93 28.28 -36.01
N ARG A 624 -27.77 28.59 -35.41
CA ARG A 624 -26.83 29.74 -35.66
C ARG A 624 -27.39 31.19 -35.79
N PRO A 625 -26.69 32.25 -35.28
CA PRO A 625 -25.26 32.47 -35.61
C PRO A 625 -24.34 33.11 -34.55
N TYR A 626 -23.08 33.22 -34.98
CA TYR A 626 -21.90 33.89 -34.39
C TYR A 626 -22.05 35.43 -34.42
N ILE A 627 -21.61 36.15 -33.38
CA ILE A 627 -21.31 37.61 -33.43
C ILE A 627 -20.10 37.92 -32.52
N GLU A 628 -19.17 38.73 -33.05
CA GLU A 628 -18.04 39.41 -32.40
C GLU A 628 -17.83 40.72 -33.18
N PRO A 629 -17.05 41.73 -32.70
CA PRO A 629 -16.79 42.17 -31.33
C PRO A 629 -17.15 43.67 -31.16
N GLY A 630 -16.75 44.32 -30.06
CA GLY A 630 -16.87 45.78 -29.88
C GLY A 630 -15.86 46.37 -28.88
N HIS A 631 -15.30 47.55 -29.19
CA HIS A 631 -14.41 48.33 -28.32
C HIS A 631 -15.17 49.49 -27.65
N ASP A 632 -14.67 49.93 -26.49
CA ASP A 632 -14.45 51.32 -26.03
C ASP A 632 -14.51 51.41 -24.48
N ALA A 633 -13.89 52.35 -23.75
CA ALA A 633 -12.61 53.07 -23.92
C ALA A 633 -12.32 53.88 -22.62
N PHE A 634 -11.04 53.94 -22.17
CA PHE A 634 -10.56 54.72 -20.99
C PHE A 634 -11.15 54.31 -19.61
N ASP A 635 -10.49 54.53 -18.47
CA ASP A 635 -9.54 55.60 -18.09
C ASP A 635 -8.34 55.10 -17.24
N ASP A 636 -7.32 55.95 -17.12
CA ASP A 636 -5.97 55.62 -16.59
C ASP A 636 -5.64 56.43 -15.32
N ASN A 637 -5.01 55.85 -14.28
CA ASN A 637 -4.14 56.58 -13.32
C ASN A 637 -3.41 55.68 -12.27
N VAL A 638 -2.23 55.23 -12.66
CA VAL A 638 -0.99 55.00 -11.90
C VAL A 638 -0.97 55.27 -10.36
N ILE A 639 -0.57 54.25 -9.57
CA ILE A 639 0.55 54.35 -8.60
C ILE A 639 1.39 53.06 -8.67
N ASN A 640 2.72 53.19 -8.77
CA ASN A 640 3.66 52.07 -8.64
C ASN A 640 4.11 51.87 -7.18
N ALA A 641 4.09 50.64 -6.68
CA ALA A 641 4.78 50.23 -5.45
C ALA A 641 5.40 48.83 -5.64
N ALA A 642 6.71 48.69 -5.41
CA ALA A 642 7.44 47.45 -5.63
C ALA A 642 7.45 46.56 -4.38
N GLY A 643 6.92 45.34 -4.49
CA GLY A 643 7.02 44.31 -3.45
C GLY A 643 8.39 43.59 -3.42
N PRO A 644 8.85 43.11 -2.25
CA PRO A 644 10.15 42.44 -2.11
C PRO A 644 10.18 41.02 -2.70
N LYS A 645 11.37 40.55 -3.11
CA LYS A 645 11.58 39.23 -3.73
C LYS A 645 12.37 38.25 -2.85
N VAL A 646 11.68 37.30 -2.23
CA VAL A 646 12.19 35.97 -1.79
C VAL A 646 10.98 35.02 -1.81
N GLY A 647 11.04 33.75 -2.23
CA GLY A 647 12.15 32.98 -2.80
C GLY A 647 11.74 31.56 -3.21
N ALA A 648 10.53 31.37 -3.76
CA ALA A 648 10.08 30.06 -4.22
C ALA A 648 10.78 29.64 -5.52
N SER A 649 11.15 28.36 -5.65
CA SER A 649 11.87 27.80 -6.80
C SER A 649 10.94 27.53 -8.00
N GLN A 650 10.30 28.58 -8.52
CA GLN A 650 9.66 28.53 -9.83
C GLN A 650 10.73 28.32 -10.91
N SER A 651 10.84 27.10 -11.43
CA SER A 651 11.52 26.83 -12.69
C SER A 651 10.84 27.64 -13.80
N SER A 652 11.55 28.58 -14.40
CA SER A 652 10.97 29.44 -15.44
C SER A 652 10.61 28.61 -16.67
N PHE A 653 9.34 28.30 -16.84
CA PHE A 653 8.80 27.82 -18.11
C PHE A 653 9.01 28.92 -19.16
N GLY A 654 10.02 28.74 -20.00
CA GLY A 654 10.18 29.55 -21.20
C GLY A 654 8.97 29.33 -22.11
N ILE A 655 8.16 30.38 -22.30
CA ILE A 655 7.04 30.34 -23.24
C ILE A 655 7.64 30.40 -24.64
N TYR A 656 7.98 29.23 -25.19
CA TYR A 656 8.43 29.10 -26.56
C TYR A 656 7.28 29.48 -27.51
N THR A 657 7.54 30.43 -28.41
CA THR A 657 6.60 30.75 -29.48
C THR A 657 6.38 29.52 -30.37
N ALA A 658 5.21 29.42 -31.02
CA ALA A 658 4.91 28.31 -31.93
C ALA A 658 5.97 28.18 -33.05
N GLU A 659 6.54 29.29 -33.50
CA GLU A 659 7.67 29.33 -34.43
C GLU A 659 8.92 28.66 -33.85
N THR A 660 9.27 28.95 -32.59
CA THR A 660 10.44 28.35 -31.92
C THR A 660 10.28 26.83 -31.76
N PHE A 661 9.08 26.37 -31.40
CA PHE A 661 8.77 24.94 -31.35
C PHE A 661 8.87 24.28 -32.75
N THR A 662 8.32 24.93 -33.77
CA THR A 662 8.37 24.45 -35.16
C THR A 662 9.80 24.33 -35.66
N ILE A 663 10.65 25.33 -35.40
CA ILE A 663 12.08 25.31 -35.74
C ILE A 663 12.78 24.16 -35.00
N ALA A 664 12.55 23.99 -33.70
CA ALA A 664 13.16 22.92 -32.91
C ALA A 664 12.80 21.52 -33.45
N VAL A 665 11.52 21.29 -33.78
CA VAL A 665 11.05 20.03 -34.40
C VAL A 665 11.74 19.80 -35.75
N VAL A 666 11.70 20.76 -36.67
CA VAL A 666 12.33 20.63 -38.01
C VAL A 666 13.83 20.35 -37.90
N VAL A 667 14.55 21.08 -37.03
CA VAL A 667 15.99 20.88 -36.79
C VAL A 667 16.27 19.48 -36.22
N SER A 668 15.47 19.02 -35.25
CA SER A 668 15.63 17.67 -34.69
C SER A 668 15.43 16.57 -35.73
N CYS A 669 14.40 16.67 -36.59
CA CYS A 669 14.15 15.71 -37.66
C CYS A 669 15.30 15.67 -38.67
N PHE A 670 15.84 16.83 -39.08
CA PHE A 670 17.01 16.90 -39.95
C PHE A 670 18.26 16.30 -39.29
N ALA A 671 18.51 16.59 -38.01
CA ALA A 671 19.63 16.01 -37.27
C ALA A 671 19.53 14.48 -37.17
N SER A 672 18.34 13.94 -36.85
CA SER A 672 18.11 12.49 -36.80
C SER A 672 18.30 11.82 -38.16
N LEU A 673 17.85 12.44 -39.25
CA LEU A 673 18.08 11.93 -40.61
C LEU A 673 19.57 11.91 -40.99
N ILE A 674 20.32 12.96 -40.67
CA ILE A 674 21.77 13.04 -40.94
C ILE A 674 22.53 12.00 -40.11
N VAL A 675 22.22 11.86 -38.81
CA VAL A 675 22.85 10.85 -37.95
C VAL A 675 22.49 9.42 -38.37
N GLY A 676 21.24 9.17 -38.78
CA GLY A 676 20.81 7.88 -39.34
C GLY A 676 21.53 7.55 -40.64
N PHE A 677 21.68 8.52 -41.55
CA PHE A 677 22.38 8.33 -42.81
C PHE A 677 23.89 8.10 -42.62
N LEU A 678 24.54 8.87 -41.75
CA LEU A 678 25.98 8.72 -41.44
C LEU A 678 26.28 7.40 -40.72
N SER A 679 25.46 7.00 -39.75
CA SER A 679 25.62 5.70 -39.08
C SER A 679 25.36 4.53 -40.05
N GLY A 680 24.34 4.61 -40.89
CA GLY A 680 24.09 3.65 -41.98
C GLY A 680 25.27 3.53 -42.96
N LEU A 681 25.88 4.64 -43.35
CA LEU A 681 27.10 4.66 -44.18
C LEU A 681 28.31 4.01 -43.49
N MET A 682 28.48 4.23 -42.18
CA MET A 682 29.57 3.64 -41.40
C MET A 682 29.41 2.12 -41.24
N PHE A 683 28.20 1.64 -40.99
CA PHE A 683 27.91 0.19 -40.97
C PHE A 683 28.05 -0.43 -42.37
N SER A 684 27.50 0.21 -43.42
CA SER A 684 27.65 -0.24 -44.81
C SER A 684 29.12 -0.36 -45.24
N ARG A 685 29.99 0.56 -44.79
CA ARG A 685 31.44 0.48 -45.03
C ARG A 685 32.13 -0.62 -44.22
N ARG A 686 31.75 -0.85 -42.95
CA ARG A 686 32.31 -1.97 -42.15
C ARG A 686 31.93 -3.35 -42.71
N CYS A 687 30.72 -3.52 -43.24
CA CYS A 687 30.26 -4.80 -43.82
C CYS A 687 30.90 -5.15 -45.19
N LYS A 688 31.88 -4.38 -45.69
CA LYS A 688 32.66 -4.69 -46.90
C LYS A 688 34.14 -5.02 -46.64
N MET A 689 34.55 -5.16 -45.37
CA MET A 689 35.95 -5.33 -45.00
C MET A 689 36.10 -6.40 -43.90
N GLY A 690 35.62 -7.61 -44.21
CA GLY A 690 35.52 -8.75 -43.28
C GLY A 690 36.20 -10.06 -43.70
N ASP A 691 36.82 -10.12 -44.88
CA ASP A 691 37.59 -11.29 -45.35
C ASP A 691 39.10 -11.01 -45.29
N SER A 692 39.73 -11.10 -44.12
CA SER A 692 41.18 -11.35 -43.96
C SER A 692 41.65 -11.45 -42.50
N PHE A 693 42.46 -12.49 -42.26
CA PHE A 693 43.37 -12.70 -41.11
C PHE A 693 42.82 -12.88 -39.69
N ALA A 694 43.54 -13.73 -38.95
CA ALA A 694 43.30 -14.13 -37.58
C ALA A 694 44.61 -14.13 -36.77
N SER A 695 44.52 -14.40 -35.46
CA SER A 695 45.61 -14.61 -34.50
C SER A 695 46.41 -13.38 -34.02
N SER A 696 46.15 -12.94 -32.78
CA SER A 696 47.17 -12.96 -31.70
C SER A 696 46.65 -12.50 -30.32
N SER A 697 46.98 -13.25 -29.27
CA SER A 697 47.25 -12.82 -27.86
C SER A 697 46.40 -11.75 -27.12
N GLY A 698 45.67 -12.19 -26.08
CA GLY A 698 45.86 -11.73 -24.69
C GLY A 698 44.94 -10.64 -24.08
N GLY A 699 44.61 -10.79 -22.78
CA GLY A 699 44.49 -9.62 -21.88
C GLY A 699 43.16 -9.23 -21.20
N PHE A 700 42.52 -10.13 -20.44
CA PHE A 700 41.82 -9.86 -19.15
C PHE A 700 40.65 -8.83 -19.00
N SER A 701 39.59 -9.27 -18.28
CA SER A 701 38.48 -8.48 -17.67
C SER A 701 37.54 -7.61 -18.55
N GLY A 702 36.25 -7.45 -18.25
CA GLY A 702 35.42 -8.14 -17.24
C GLY A 702 34.17 -7.36 -16.80
N ALA A 703 33.01 -7.63 -17.39
CA ALA A 703 31.68 -7.18 -16.91
C ALA A 703 30.57 -8.13 -17.43
N PRO A 704 29.47 -8.35 -16.67
CA PRO A 704 28.52 -9.44 -16.96
C PRO A 704 27.42 -9.08 -17.97
N TYR A 705 26.84 -10.12 -18.58
CA TYR A 705 25.81 -10.07 -19.62
C TYR A 705 24.39 -10.04 -19.02
N LEU A 706 23.49 -9.26 -19.60
CA LEU A 706 22.05 -9.47 -19.46
C LEU A 706 21.62 -10.50 -20.51
N GLU A 707 21.13 -11.67 -20.10
CA GLU A 707 20.51 -12.64 -21.03
C GLU A 707 19.03 -12.88 -20.72
N GLN A 708 18.22 -12.79 -21.77
CA GLN A 708 16.77 -12.75 -21.72
C GLN A 708 16.19 -14.12 -22.09
N ARG A 709 15.61 -14.82 -21.11
CA ARG A 709 15.08 -16.19 -21.32
C ARG A 709 14.04 -16.26 -22.43
N ARG A 710 14.39 -16.88 -23.56
CA ARG A 710 13.42 -17.53 -24.44
C ARG A 710 13.02 -18.88 -23.85
N LEU A 711 11.72 -19.17 -23.83
CA LEU A 711 11.20 -20.51 -23.58
C LEU A 711 10.92 -21.19 -24.92
N SER A 712 11.70 -22.21 -25.23
CA SER A 712 11.35 -23.18 -26.27
C SER A 712 11.82 -24.57 -25.90
N ARG A 713 10.85 -25.48 -25.92
CA ARG A 713 11.00 -26.94 -26.02
C ARG A 713 12.16 -27.31 -26.96
N LEU A 714 12.82 -28.43 -26.67
CA LEU A 714 12.58 -29.64 -27.44
C LEU A 714 13.15 -30.87 -26.73
N ASN A 715 12.37 -31.94 -26.75
CA ASN A 715 12.83 -33.30 -26.56
C ASN A 715 12.66 -33.95 -27.92
N GLU A 716 13.75 -34.30 -28.63
CA GLU A 716 13.68 -35.23 -29.76
C GLU A 716 15.06 -35.75 -30.18
N THR A 717 15.05 -36.83 -30.97
CA THR A 717 16.19 -37.72 -31.21
C THR A 717 16.80 -37.60 -32.62
N ASN A 718 18.06 -38.02 -32.75
CA ASN A 718 18.81 -38.42 -33.97
C ASN A 718 18.06 -38.44 -35.32
N GLY A 719 18.59 -37.78 -36.37
CA GLY A 719 17.85 -37.70 -37.65
C GLY A 719 18.56 -37.49 -39.01
N SER A 720 19.89 -37.35 -39.11
CA SER A 720 20.68 -37.53 -40.36
C SER A 720 20.46 -36.64 -41.63
N CYS A 721 21.60 -36.25 -42.24
CA CYS A 721 21.85 -36.03 -43.68
C CYS A 721 21.25 -34.86 -44.52
N ASN A 722 22.20 -34.03 -44.99
CA ASN A 722 22.44 -33.63 -46.40
C ASN A 722 21.66 -32.46 -47.07
N GLU A 723 22.41 -31.36 -47.21
CA GLU A 723 22.43 -30.43 -48.35
C GLU A 723 22.77 -31.12 -49.71
N PRO A 724 22.73 -30.47 -50.91
CA PRO A 724 22.79 -29.00 -51.15
C PRO A 724 21.90 -28.37 -52.25
N SER A 725 21.93 -27.04 -52.27
CA SER A 725 21.98 -26.14 -53.46
C SER A 725 20.72 -25.72 -54.26
N LYS A 726 20.50 -24.38 -54.28
CA LYS A 726 20.32 -23.44 -55.44
C LYS A 726 19.23 -23.77 -56.50
N MET A 727 18.49 -22.79 -57.08
CA MET A 727 18.83 -21.38 -57.31
C MET A 727 17.59 -20.48 -57.57
N ASN A 728 17.61 -19.27 -56.98
CA ASN A 728 17.04 -17.98 -57.43
C ASN A 728 15.52 -17.75 -57.71
N ASN A 729 15.10 -16.56 -57.26
CA ASN A 729 14.08 -15.65 -57.82
C ASN A 729 12.59 -16.02 -57.77
N PHE A 730 11.84 -15.34 -56.90
CA PHE A 730 11.01 -14.22 -57.38
C PHE A 730 10.98 -13.07 -56.37
N VAL A 731 10.79 -11.84 -56.86
CA VAL A 731 10.68 -10.59 -56.08
C VAL A 731 9.28 -10.00 -56.30
N ASP A 732 8.82 -9.12 -55.42
CA ASP A 732 7.53 -8.41 -55.49
C ASP A 732 6.25 -9.26 -55.34
N SER A 733 5.69 -9.25 -54.12
CA SER A 733 4.24 -9.34 -53.92
C SER A 733 3.84 -8.76 -52.55
N LEU A 734 4.03 -7.45 -52.35
CA LEU A 734 3.44 -6.75 -51.20
C LEU A 734 3.24 -5.25 -51.49
N ASN A 735 2.16 -4.90 -52.21
CA ASN A 735 1.58 -3.55 -52.18
C ASN A 735 0.17 -3.49 -52.84
N SER A 736 -0.57 -2.44 -52.48
CA SER A 736 -1.88 -2.04 -53.02
C SER A 736 -3.08 -2.98 -52.73
N ALA A 737 -3.82 -2.66 -51.67
CA ALA A 737 -5.28 -2.76 -51.71
C ALA A 737 -5.88 -1.51 -52.40
N VAL A 738 -7.20 -1.49 -52.58
CA VAL A 738 -8.03 -0.35 -53.04
C VAL A 738 -7.84 0.11 -54.50
N LEU A 739 -8.71 -0.39 -55.38
CA LEU A 739 -9.48 0.49 -56.29
C LEU A 739 -10.75 -0.21 -56.86
N LYS A 740 -11.76 0.61 -57.19
CA LYS A 740 -12.96 0.32 -58.01
C LYS A 740 -14.04 -0.62 -57.45
N MET A 741 -15.10 0.00 -56.93
CA MET A 741 -16.47 -0.37 -57.33
C MET A 741 -16.75 0.12 -58.77
N ALA A 742 -17.85 -0.38 -59.37
CA ALA A 742 -18.30 -0.20 -60.76
C ALA A 742 -17.37 -0.85 -61.84
N ASN A 743 -17.91 -1.49 -62.88
CA ASN A 743 -19.22 -1.24 -63.52
C ASN A 743 -19.94 -2.50 -64.07
N GLU A 744 -21.26 -2.49 -63.96
CA GLU A 744 -22.31 -3.05 -64.84
C GLU A 744 -22.35 -4.50 -65.44
N LYS A 745 -23.60 -4.99 -65.43
CA LYS A 745 -24.37 -5.71 -66.49
C LYS A 745 -24.39 -7.24 -66.58
N ASN A 746 -25.58 -7.74 -66.22
CA ASN A 746 -26.33 -8.87 -66.82
C ASN A 746 -25.81 -10.30 -66.49
N ASN A 747 -26.64 -11.35 -66.48
CA ASN A 747 -28.02 -11.47 -66.97
C ASN A 747 -28.87 -12.49 -66.19
N ALA A 748 -30.20 -12.33 -66.27
CA ALA A 748 -31.28 -13.35 -66.22
C ALA A 748 -31.33 -14.46 -65.15
N ASN A 749 -32.50 -14.52 -64.48
CA ASN A 749 -33.36 -15.72 -64.28
C ASN A 749 -32.85 -16.96 -63.49
N ALA A 750 -33.70 -17.73 -62.80
CA ALA A 750 -35.05 -17.53 -62.26
C ALA A 750 -35.44 -18.75 -61.37
N ASN A 751 -36.53 -18.60 -60.60
CA ASN A 751 -37.38 -19.67 -60.05
C ASN A 751 -36.81 -20.63 -58.97
N ASN A 752 -37.59 -20.79 -57.89
CA ASN A 752 -38.20 -22.01 -57.34
C ASN A 752 -37.34 -23.31 -57.18
N THR A 753 -37.53 -24.16 -56.16
CA THR A 753 -38.72 -24.33 -55.30
C THR A 753 -38.37 -24.93 -53.93
N THR A 754 -39.34 -24.88 -53.01
CA THR A 754 -39.41 -25.61 -51.74
C THR A 754 -39.12 -27.12 -51.82
N SER A 755 -38.50 -27.67 -50.78
CA SER A 755 -38.95 -28.93 -50.16
C SER A 755 -38.49 -29.03 -48.70
N THR A 756 -39.44 -29.05 -47.77
CA THR A 756 -39.23 -29.47 -46.37
C THR A 756 -39.20 -30.99 -46.25
N LEU A 757 -38.59 -31.52 -45.18
CA LEU A 757 -39.06 -32.72 -44.48
C LEU A 757 -38.33 -32.92 -43.14
N ASP A 758 -39.09 -33.11 -42.07
CA ASP A 758 -38.61 -33.52 -40.74
C ASP A 758 -38.19 -34.99 -40.70
N LEU A 759 -37.32 -35.35 -39.75
CA LEU A 759 -37.62 -36.42 -38.77
C LEU A 759 -36.69 -36.40 -37.55
N LYS A 760 -37.16 -36.96 -36.43
CA LYS A 760 -36.58 -36.85 -35.08
C LYS A 760 -35.74 -38.09 -34.67
N PRO A 761 -34.98 -38.05 -33.55
CA PRO A 761 -33.74 -38.84 -33.41
C PRO A 761 -33.93 -40.26 -32.85
N ALA A 762 -32.88 -41.07 -33.01
CA ALA A 762 -32.69 -42.34 -32.31
C ALA A 762 -31.61 -42.23 -31.22
N VAL A 763 -31.85 -42.86 -30.06
CA VAL A 763 -30.91 -42.91 -28.92
C VAL A 763 -30.09 -44.20 -28.98
N GLN A 764 -28.77 -44.12 -28.79
CA GLN A 764 -27.98 -45.28 -28.36
C GLN A 764 -26.94 -44.93 -27.29
N LYS A 765 -26.88 -45.76 -26.25
CA LYS A 765 -25.84 -45.74 -25.22
C LYS A 765 -24.70 -46.65 -25.66
N VAL A 766 -23.46 -46.18 -25.54
CA VAL A 766 -22.28 -47.05 -25.45
C VAL A 766 -21.50 -46.66 -24.17
N LYS A 767 -20.81 -47.64 -23.60
CA LYS A 767 -20.14 -47.62 -22.29
C LYS A 767 -18.78 -48.29 -22.45
N LYS A 768 -17.82 -48.02 -21.54
CA LYS A 768 -16.42 -48.52 -21.46
C LYS A 768 -15.40 -47.62 -22.19
N THR A 769 -14.12 -47.55 -21.77
CA THR A 769 -13.47 -47.96 -20.50
C THR A 769 -12.11 -47.24 -20.37
N TYR A 770 -11.60 -47.10 -19.15
CA TYR A 770 -10.24 -46.67 -18.82
C TYR A 770 -9.13 -47.44 -19.58
N VAL A 771 -8.13 -46.69 -20.03
CA VAL A 771 -6.70 -47.01 -19.87
C VAL A 771 -6.05 -45.75 -19.30
#